data_AF-A0A3D8RI93-F1
#
_entry.id   AF-A0A3D8RI93-F1
#
_cell.length_a   1.000
_cell.length_b   1.000
_cell.length_c   1.000
_cell.angle_alpha   90.00
_cell.angle_beta   90.00
_cell.angle_gamma   90.00
#
_symmetry.space_group_name_H-M   'P 1'
#
loop_
_entity.id
_entity.type
_entity.pdbx_description
1 polymer ?
#
loop_
_entity_poly.entity_id
_entity_poly.type
_entity_poly.pdbx_seq_one_letter_code
_entity_poly.pdbx_strand_id
1 'polypeptide(L)'
;MSFANITNNIRNAAQALLNGEEPDDSYPGAASRKLPQWNHGLFAQDLVFNNIFPRDVPTDGKTMKSPRDNPGTVRSGTHHGTRIAMTEMLQRIEQRFESYFDVANFDANVPQDRDFVAQRLLYTWQEPGTTSPSYPPCLAMIPPQDKTGLLQIFNAMRLLDTGITLHRIIPPVIDDWVYGTPEAQTMAGCERANVKLRTEDKNIGQEANIADREDWYTDAAFAQQSFTGPNPSSITVASADWVEKFMKTADVQGLKDMHKLLQNAGNTIYIQDNSYFREAVGADAQAELKSDDGKRFGCAAVTLFQLNHEGRLHPLSIVLDYRGSMEKSVVIFNKRLSASDPSRMEGEDWPWRYAKTCSQVADWTRHELDSHLTACHFVEEATIVAGYRSFDKSHVIYKLLEPHWLKTLSLNASARSALVPSIVTKINGFSEAQTYAFIQDAYNKFDWESKYIPNDLKARGFDMAKLNNNMFRNYAYAKNMSLMWPALHEFVKAVLVTNYKSDMDVKNDKSVQTWCTEMRSPTGGRMASFPVIKTIEALTNAVVMCIHIASPQHNAVNYLQCYYMSFVPSKPASLMAPLPQTIEQLRAYEETDMMASLPINNSQVWLMSSQLPYLLSYRVAEDQTLLNYAASLQQLASQKTGKEWQAVSAAAMDFHAKLLELGTMFRKNSDAMDKDIVAYHVMDPTEMAVSVLI
;
A
#
# COMPACT_ATOMS: atom_id res chain seq x y z
N MET A 1 -18.78 -44.71 -11.98
CA MET A 1 -19.89 -45.33 -11.23
C MET A 1 -21.19 -44.77 -11.76
N SER A 2 -22.19 -45.61 -12.08
CA SER A 2 -23.42 -45.13 -12.71
C SER A 2 -24.28 -44.35 -11.71
N PHE A 3 -25.05 -43.37 -12.21
CA PHE A 3 -25.95 -42.51 -11.44
C PHE A 3 -26.90 -43.30 -10.52
N ALA A 4 -27.29 -44.52 -10.92
CA ALA A 4 -28.17 -45.40 -10.14
C ALA A 4 -27.58 -45.84 -8.78
N ASN A 5 -26.25 -45.97 -8.67
CA ASN A 5 -25.60 -46.36 -7.41
C ASN A 5 -25.53 -45.20 -6.42
N ILE A 6 -25.49 -43.95 -6.89
CA ILE A 6 -25.42 -42.76 -6.04
C ILE A 6 -26.79 -42.51 -5.39
N THR A 7 -27.88 -42.64 -6.15
CA THR A 7 -29.24 -42.39 -5.65
C THR A 7 -29.67 -43.44 -4.62
N ASN A 8 -29.28 -44.71 -4.80
CA ASN A 8 -29.57 -45.77 -3.83
C ASN A 8 -28.78 -45.59 -2.53
N ASN A 9 -27.52 -45.15 -2.60
CA ASN A 9 -26.71 -44.91 -1.41
C ASN A 9 -27.21 -43.69 -0.60
N ILE A 10 -27.65 -42.62 -1.27
CA ILE A 10 -28.23 -41.45 -0.58
C ILE A 10 -29.56 -41.81 0.08
N ARG A 11 -30.40 -42.61 -0.58
CA ARG A 11 -31.68 -43.05 -0.02
C ARG A 11 -31.49 -43.96 1.20
N ASN A 12 -30.51 -44.87 1.15
CA ASN A 12 -30.20 -45.75 2.27
C ASN A 12 -29.60 -45.00 3.47
N ALA A 13 -28.72 -44.02 3.23
CA ALA A 13 -28.15 -43.17 4.28
C ALA A 13 -29.21 -42.28 4.95
N ALA A 14 -30.16 -41.74 4.18
CA ALA A 14 -31.28 -40.98 4.71
C ALA A 14 -32.24 -41.87 5.54
N GLN A 15 -32.44 -43.13 5.13
CA GLN A 15 -33.27 -44.09 5.87
C GLN A 15 -32.62 -44.50 7.21
N ALA A 16 -31.30 -44.67 7.26
CA ALA A 16 -30.56 -45.01 8.48
C ALA A 16 -30.61 -43.87 9.52
N LEU A 17 -30.46 -42.62 9.07
CA LEU A 17 -30.62 -41.43 9.94
C LEU A 17 -32.04 -41.27 10.49
N LEU A 18 -33.07 -41.62 9.71
CA LEU A 18 -34.47 -41.62 10.17
C LEU A 18 -34.78 -42.74 11.16
N ASN A 19 -33.99 -43.82 11.16
CA ASN A 19 -34.14 -44.96 12.07
C ASN A 19 -33.30 -44.83 13.37
N GLY A 20 -32.56 -43.73 13.54
CA GLY A 20 -31.77 -43.48 14.75
C GLY A 20 -30.48 -44.28 14.85
N GLU A 21 -29.96 -44.80 13.74
CA GLU A 21 -28.65 -45.47 13.69
C GLU A 21 -27.54 -44.41 13.60
N GLU A 22 -26.53 -44.50 14.49
CA GLU A 22 -25.35 -43.63 14.41
C GLU A 22 -24.57 -43.93 13.11
N PRO A 23 -24.14 -42.91 12.36
CA PRO A 23 -23.39 -43.13 11.13
C PRO A 23 -22.03 -43.75 11.44
N ASP A 24 -21.67 -44.78 10.67
CA ASP A 24 -20.38 -45.46 10.73
C ASP A 24 -19.22 -44.46 10.47
N ASP A 25 -18.35 -44.30 11.46
CA ASP A 25 -17.14 -43.44 11.45
C ASP A 25 -16.07 -43.89 10.43
N SER A 26 -16.35 -44.94 9.64
CA SER A 26 -15.45 -45.45 8.61
C SER A 26 -15.37 -44.60 7.32
N TYR A 27 -16.07 -43.46 7.23
CA TYR A 27 -15.91 -42.54 6.09
C TYR A 27 -14.49 -41.94 6.03
N PRO A 28 -13.68 -42.25 5.02
CA PRO A 28 -12.34 -41.70 4.87
C PRO A 28 -12.46 -40.26 4.36
N GLY A 29 -12.74 -39.33 5.29
CA GLY A 29 -12.97 -37.93 4.97
C GLY A 29 -13.37 -37.03 6.14
N ALA A 30 -13.59 -37.59 7.34
CA ALA A 30 -14.03 -36.86 8.53
C ALA A 30 -12.91 -36.13 9.30
N ALA A 31 -11.64 -36.25 8.89
CA ALA A 31 -10.57 -35.38 9.39
C ALA A 31 -10.81 -33.94 8.86
N SER A 32 -10.92 -32.99 9.79
CA SER A 32 -11.37 -31.60 9.60
C SER A 32 -10.99 -30.97 8.25
N ARG A 33 -11.94 -30.89 7.32
CA ARG A 33 -11.77 -30.06 6.12
C ARG A 33 -11.85 -28.59 6.54
N LYS A 34 -10.71 -27.89 6.60
CA LYS A 34 -10.67 -26.42 6.72
C LYS A 34 -11.41 -25.82 5.50
N LEU A 35 -12.26 -24.82 5.73
CA LEU A 35 -13.08 -24.18 4.70
C LEU A 35 -12.17 -23.38 3.74
N PRO A 36 -11.97 -23.77 2.46
CA PRO A 36 -10.98 -23.09 1.60
C PRO A 36 -11.40 -21.66 1.25
N GLN A 37 -12.69 -21.44 1.04
CA GLN A 37 -13.28 -20.13 0.74
C GLN A 37 -14.74 -20.12 1.18
N TRP A 38 -15.28 -18.94 1.45
CA TRP A 38 -16.71 -18.80 1.69
C TRP A 38 -17.52 -19.09 0.44
N ASN A 39 -18.63 -19.81 0.59
CA ASN A 39 -19.68 -19.74 -0.41
C ASN A 39 -20.39 -18.38 -0.26
N HIS A 40 -20.45 -17.60 -1.34
CA HIS A 40 -21.03 -16.26 -1.31
C HIS A 40 -22.47 -16.23 -0.75
N GLY A 41 -23.31 -17.21 -1.09
CA GLY A 41 -24.70 -17.26 -0.60
C GLY A 41 -24.78 -17.55 0.90
N LEU A 42 -23.99 -18.52 1.38
CA LEU A 42 -23.94 -18.89 2.80
C LEU A 42 -23.34 -17.79 3.68
N PHE A 43 -22.30 -17.10 3.20
CA PHE A 43 -21.72 -15.97 3.94
C PHE A 43 -22.73 -14.84 4.11
N ALA A 44 -23.50 -14.51 3.06
CA ALA A 44 -24.55 -13.50 3.15
C ALA A 44 -25.65 -13.90 4.16
N GLN A 45 -26.03 -15.18 4.20
CA GLN A 45 -26.98 -15.69 5.20
C GLN A 45 -26.42 -15.57 6.62
N ASP A 46 -25.15 -15.88 6.82
CA ASP A 46 -24.47 -15.78 8.11
C ASP A 46 -24.38 -14.33 8.61
N LEU A 47 -24.07 -13.38 7.73
CA LEU A 47 -24.10 -11.94 8.04
C LEU A 47 -25.50 -11.50 8.51
N VAL A 48 -26.56 -11.92 7.81
CA VAL A 48 -27.95 -11.63 8.19
C VAL A 48 -28.30 -12.26 9.54
N PHE A 49 -27.91 -13.51 9.75
CA PHE A 49 -28.11 -14.23 11.00
C PHE A 49 -27.47 -13.48 12.18
N ASN A 50 -26.22 -13.03 12.01
CA ASN A 50 -25.45 -12.29 13.00
C ASN A 50 -25.80 -10.78 13.09
N ASN A 51 -26.80 -10.30 12.35
CA ASN A 51 -27.18 -8.88 12.30
C ASN A 51 -26.06 -7.93 11.82
N ILE A 52 -25.21 -8.40 10.90
CA ILE A 52 -24.08 -7.65 10.33
C ILE A 52 -24.46 -7.21 8.91
N PHE A 53 -25.26 -6.16 8.81
CA PHE A 53 -25.63 -5.55 7.54
C PHE A 53 -25.92 -4.06 7.73
N PRO A 54 -25.84 -3.25 6.66
CA PRO A 54 -26.17 -1.82 6.73
C PRO A 54 -27.61 -1.61 7.17
N ARG A 55 -27.85 -0.56 7.98
CA ARG A 55 -29.18 -0.24 8.51
C ARG A 55 -30.22 -0.09 7.39
N ASP A 56 -31.45 -0.49 7.69
CA ASP A 56 -32.60 -0.17 6.84
C ASP A 56 -32.95 1.32 6.97
N VAL A 57 -33.49 1.88 5.90
CA VAL A 57 -33.91 3.28 5.87
C VAL A 57 -35.40 3.31 5.51
N PRO A 58 -36.27 4.05 6.24
CA PRO A 58 -37.71 4.00 6.03
C PRO A 58 -38.09 4.42 4.61
N THR A 59 -38.91 3.61 3.94
CA THR A 59 -39.36 3.84 2.56
C THR A 59 -40.54 4.80 2.44
N ASP A 60 -41.17 5.24 3.54
CA ASP A 60 -42.43 6.00 3.48
C ASP A 60 -42.49 7.25 4.39
N GLY A 61 -41.36 7.65 5.01
CA GLY A 61 -41.32 8.79 5.93
C GLY A 61 -42.11 8.58 7.23
N LYS A 62 -42.64 7.37 7.48
CA LYS A 62 -43.21 6.96 8.76
C LYS A 62 -42.31 5.89 9.37
N THR A 63 -42.05 6.04 10.66
CA THR A 63 -41.19 5.15 11.43
C THR A 63 -41.67 3.69 11.34
N MET A 64 -41.06 2.89 10.48
CA MET A 64 -40.76 1.52 10.87
C MET A 64 -39.44 1.57 11.63
N LYS A 65 -39.50 1.29 12.93
CA LYS A 65 -38.32 0.86 13.68
C LYS A 65 -37.73 -0.32 12.90
N SER A 66 -36.50 -0.21 12.42
CA SER A 66 -35.79 -1.39 11.94
C SER A 66 -35.81 -2.41 13.09
N PRO A 67 -36.11 -3.69 12.86
CA PRO A 67 -36.23 -4.66 13.96
C PRO A 67 -34.97 -4.82 14.82
N ARG A 68 -33.82 -4.26 14.41
CA ARG A 68 -32.53 -4.40 15.11
C ARG A 68 -31.63 -3.17 14.97
N ASP A 69 -31.94 -2.11 15.71
CA ASP A 69 -31.18 -0.84 15.71
C ASP A 69 -29.70 -0.97 16.17
N ASN A 70 -29.29 -2.11 16.73
CA ASN A 70 -27.91 -2.40 17.11
C ASN A 70 -27.33 -3.49 16.19
N PRO A 71 -26.47 -3.14 15.21
CA PRO A 71 -25.82 -4.14 14.37
C PRO A 71 -25.00 -5.08 15.25
N GLY A 72 -25.00 -6.37 14.91
CA GLY A 72 -24.23 -7.37 15.63
C GLY A 72 -22.73 -7.25 15.35
N THR A 73 -21.96 -8.08 16.07
CA THR A 73 -20.52 -8.24 15.91
C THR A 73 -20.20 -9.69 16.21
N VAL A 74 -19.34 -10.31 15.40
CA VAL A 74 -18.84 -11.66 15.64
C VAL A 74 -18.05 -11.65 16.96
N ARG A 75 -18.41 -12.52 17.90
CA ARG A 75 -17.83 -12.52 19.26
C ARG A 75 -16.56 -13.35 19.36
N SER A 76 -16.49 -14.45 18.63
CA SER A 76 -15.32 -15.32 18.51
C SER A 76 -15.31 -15.97 17.13
N GLY A 77 -14.15 -16.46 16.72
CA GLY A 77 -13.96 -17.13 15.44
C GLY A 77 -12.58 -17.75 15.36
N THR A 78 -12.35 -18.55 14.33
CA THR A 78 -11.02 -19.08 14.04
C THR A 78 -10.19 -18.09 13.24
N HIS A 79 -8.87 -18.19 13.30
CA HIS A 79 -7.92 -17.38 12.55
C HIS A 79 -8.21 -17.50 11.06
N HIS A 80 -8.28 -18.75 10.58
CA HIS A 80 -8.57 -19.06 9.19
C HIS A 80 -9.94 -18.53 8.76
N GLY A 81 -11.00 -18.82 9.52
CA GLY A 81 -12.37 -18.40 9.19
C GLY A 81 -12.54 -16.89 9.13
N THR A 82 -11.90 -16.18 10.06
CA THR A 82 -11.93 -14.71 10.10
C THR A 82 -11.16 -14.11 8.92
N ARG A 83 -9.98 -14.66 8.59
CA ARG A 83 -9.16 -14.23 7.46
C ARG A 83 -9.92 -14.29 6.13
N ILE A 84 -10.53 -15.44 5.83
CA ILE A 84 -11.33 -15.60 4.61
C ILE A 84 -12.63 -14.77 4.66
N ALA A 85 -13.19 -14.52 5.84
CA ALA A 85 -14.33 -13.62 6.00
C ALA A 85 -13.95 -12.15 5.72
N MET A 86 -12.77 -11.70 6.15
CA MET A 86 -12.24 -10.36 5.86
C MET A 86 -12.10 -10.14 4.36
N THR A 87 -11.50 -11.09 3.65
CA THR A 87 -11.37 -11.06 2.19
C THR A 87 -12.74 -11.00 1.51
N GLU A 88 -13.63 -11.94 1.83
CA GLU A 88 -14.97 -12.01 1.23
C GLU A 88 -15.78 -10.73 1.50
N MET A 89 -15.64 -10.15 2.70
CA MET A 89 -16.37 -8.94 3.07
C MET A 89 -15.85 -7.70 2.37
N LEU A 90 -14.53 -7.55 2.25
CA LEU A 90 -13.94 -6.41 1.53
C LEU A 90 -14.30 -6.47 0.05
N GLN A 91 -14.21 -7.64 -0.59
CA GLN A 91 -14.62 -7.82 -1.99
C GLN A 91 -16.08 -7.43 -2.22
N ARG A 92 -16.99 -7.73 -1.29
CA ARG A 92 -18.38 -7.29 -1.36
C ARG A 92 -18.55 -5.79 -1.23
N ILE A 93 -17.76 -5.16 -0.35
CA ILE A 93 -17.75 -3.71 -0.18
C ILE A 93 -17.30 -3.07 -1.49
N GLU A 94 -16.17 -3.52 -2.05
CA GLU A 94 -15.62 -3.03 -3.31
C GLU A 94 -16.61 -3.19 -4.46
N GLN A 95 -17.17 -4.39 -4.67
CA GLN A 95 -18.19 -4.65 -5.69
C GLN A 95 -19.41 -3.74 -5.55
N ARG A 96 -19.79 -3.38 -4.31
CA ARG A 96 -20.89 -2.46 -4.05
C ARG A 96 -20.54 -1.02 -4.46
N PHE A 97 -19.31 -0.57 -4.20
CA PHE A 97 -18.82 0.72 -4.67
C PHE A 97 -18.68 0.73 -6.19
N GLU A 98 -18.11 -0.31 -6.82
CA GLU A 98 -18.04 -0.46 -8.28
C GLU A 98 -19.45 -0.37 -8.90
N SER A 99 -20.42 -1.13 -8.36
CA SER A 99 -21.81 -1.11 -8.85
C SER A 99 -22.46 0.27 -8.71
N TYR A 100 -22.16 0.99 -7.62
CA TYR A 100 -22.63 2.36 -7.44
C TYR A 100 -22.01 3.31 -8.46
N PHE A 101 -20.70 3.22 -8.68
CA PHE A 101 -19.97 4.06 -9.63
C PHE A 101 -20.44 3.83 -11.08
N ASP A 102 -20.79 2.59 -11.41
CA ASP A 102 -21.41 2.24 -12.70
C ASP A 102 -22.80 2.90 -12.85
N VAL A 103 -23.70 2.72 -11.87
CA VAL A 103 -25.07 3.30 -11.91
C VAL A 103 -25.06 4.83 -11.84
N ALA A 104 -24.16 5.42 -11.05
CA ALA A 104 -23.93 6.86 -10.97
C ALA A 104 -23.20 7.40 -12.21
N ASN A 105 -22.75 6.51 -13.10
CA ASN A 105 -22.03 6.80 -14.34
C ASN A 105 -20.70 7.56 -14.15
N PHE A 106 -20.04 7.36 -13.02
CA PHE A 106 -18.63 7.72 -12.86
C PHE A 106 -17.80 6.76 -13.71
N ASP A 107 -17.79 5.47 -13.36
CA ASP A 107 -17.06 4.42 -14.08
C ASP A 107 -18.06 3.46 -14.77
N ALA A 108 -18.73 3.95 -15.82
CA ALA A 108 -19.77 3.18 -16.51
C ALA A 108 -19.19 1.98 -17.28
N ASN A 109 -19.68 0.78 -17.00
CA ASN A 109 -19.27 -0.45 -17.68
C ASN A 109 -19.69 -0.45 -19.16
N VAL A 110 -20.83 0.19 -19.47
CA VAL A 110 -21.27 0.45 -20.85
C VAL A 110 -20.93 1.89 -21.21
N PRO A 111 -20.16 2.15 -22.28
CA PRO A 111 -19.77 3.49 -22.68
C PRO A 111 -20.98 4.40 -22.85
N GLN A 112 -20.94 5.55 -22.17
CA GLN A 112 -21.93 6.63 -22.32
C GLN A 112 -21.31 7.77 -23.13
N ASP A 113 -21.97 8.17 -24.22
CA ASP A 113 -21.60 9.40 -24.93
C ASP A 113 -22.13 10.60 -24.13
N ARG A 114 -21.21 11.32 -23.47
CA ARG A 114 -21.52 12.41 -22.56
C ARG A 114 -20.75 13.63 -22.99
N ASP A 115 -21.45 14.75 -23.17
CA ASP A 115 -20.80 16.02 -23.44
C ASP A 115 -19.95 16.50 -22.24
N PHE A 116 -18.99 17.37 -22.53
CA PHE A 116 -18.04 17.85 -21.53
C PHE A 116 -18.69 18.63 -20.37
N VAL A 117 -19.81 19.32 -20.60
CA VAL A 117 -20.51 20.08 -19.54
C VAL A 117 -21.14 19.12 -18.55
N ALA A 118 -21.85 18.11 -19.04
CA ALA A 118 -22.42 17.05 -18.21
C ALA A 118 -21.32 16.27 -17.47
N GLN A 119 -20.17 16.02 -18.12
CA GLN A 119 -19.02 15.40 -17.46
C GLN A 119 -18.53 16.25 -16.28
N ARG A 120 -18.31 17.55 -16.48
CA ARG A 120 -17.83 18.45 -15.42
C ARG A 120 -18.83 18.61 -14.26
N LEU A 121 -20.13 18.47 -14.53
CA LEU A 121 -21.17 18.48 -13.50
C LEU A 121 -21.25 17.18 -12.71
N LEU A 122 -20.87 16.05 -13.32
CA LEU A 122 -20.80 14.78 -12.61
C LEU A 122 -19.57 14.75 -11.68
N TYR A 123 -18.39 15.02 -12.23
CA TYR A 123 -17.13 14.97 -11.50
C TYR A 123 -16.95 16.25 -10.69
N THR A 124 -17.42 16.24 -9.44
CA THR A 124 -17.31 17.37 -8.51
C THR A 124 -16.37 17.04 -7.37
N TRP A 125 -15.68 18.06 -6.87
CA TRP A 125 -14.81 17.91 -5.71
C TRP A 125 -15.63 17.79 -4.43
N GLN A 126 -15.22 16.90 -3.54
CA GLN A 126 -15.73 16.88 -2.18
C GLN A 126 -15.31 18.18 -1.48
N GLU A 127 -16.29 18.89 -0.90
CA GLU A 127 -16.05 20.17 -0.25
C GLU A 127 -15.03 20.02 0.91
N PRO A 128 -14.02 20.91 1.02
CA PRO A 128 -13.04 20.84 2.11
C PRO A 128 -13.69 20.80 3.49
N GLY A 129 -13.26 19.86 4.33
CA GLY A 129 -13.76 19.72 5.71
C GLY A 129 -15.15 19.09 5.84
N THR A 130 -15.75 18.61 4.75
CA THR A 130 -17.06 17.93 4.81
C THR A 130 -16.97 16.41 4.99
N THR A 131 -15.76 15.85 4.94
CA THR A 131 -15.49 14.47 5.36
C THR A 131 -15.19 14.45 6.85
N SER A 132 -15.79 13.50 7.56
CA SER A 132 -15.54 13.25 8.99
C SER A 132 -15.29 11.76 9.17
N PRO A 133 -14.04 11.33 9.40
CA PRO A 133 -12.80 12.13 9.52
C PRO A 133 -12.32 12.73 8.19
N SER A 134 -11.45 13.76 8.26
CA SER A 134 -11.02 14.54 7.08
C SER A 134 -10.04 13.76 6.21
N TYR A 135 -10.36 13.64 4.93
CA TYR A 135 -9.45 13.16 3.88
C TYR A 135 -9.01 14.30 2.94
N PRO A 136 -7.92 14.10 2.17
CA PRO A 136 -7.57 14.98 1.06
C PRO A 136 -8.72 15.16 0.05
N PRO A 137 -8.67 16.21 -0.80
CA PRO A 137 -9.64 16.41 -1.86
C PRO A 137 -9.84 15.16 -2.71
N CYS A 138 -11.09 14.79 -2.92
CA CYS A 138 -11.47 13.55 -3.60
C CYS A 138 -12.77 13.76 -4.37
N LEU A 139 -13.24 12.74 -5.08
CA LEU A 139 -14.52 12.80 -5.79
C LEU A 139 -15.69 12.91 -4.79
N ALA A 140 -16.57 13.89 -5.01
CA ALA A 140 -17.86 13.94 -4.33
C ALA A 140 -18.78 12.86 -4.88
N MET A 141 -18.98 11.79 -4.10
CA MET A 141 -19.77 10.64 -4.53
C MET A 141 -21.25 10.98 -4.76
N ILE A 142 -21.82 11.96 -4.04
CA ILE A 142 -23.24 12.31 -4.14
C ILE A 142 -23.39 13.69 -4.81
N PRO A 143 -23.85 13.76 -6.07
CA PRO A 143 -24.09 15.02 -6.75
C PRO A 143 -25.10 15.89 -5.98
N PRO A 144 -24.92 17.23 -5.92
CA PRO A 144 -25.82 18.11 -5.18
C PRO A 144 -27.29 18.02 -5.58
N GLN A 145 -27.59 17.74 -6.86
CA GLN A 145 -28.96 17.55 -7.35
C GLN A 145 -29.62 16.24 -6.87
N ASP A 146 -28.82 15.23 -6.53
CA ASP A 146 -29.28 13.93 -6.04
C ASP A 146 -29.29 13.89 -4.50
N LYS A 147 -28.96 15.00 -3.84
CA LYS A 147 -29.22 15.24 -2.41
C LYS A 147 -30.72 15.50 -2.17
N THR A 148 -31.60 14.59 -2.59
CA THR A 148 -33.04 14.66 -2.30
C THR A 148 -33.62 13.32 -1.80
N GLY A 149 -34.82 13.38 -1.21
CA GLY A 149 -35.26 12.48 -0.13
C GLY A 149 -35.39 10.99 -0.48
N LEU A 150 -34.76 10.16 0.36
CA LEU A 150 -35.03 8.76 0.79
C LEU A 150 -35.46 7.66 -0.20
N LEU A 151 -35.89 7.98 -1.42
CA LEU A 151 -36.61 7.08 -2.32
C LEU A 151 -35.99 6.91 -3.72
N GLN A 152 -34.77 7.39 -3.95
CA GLN A 152 -34.04 7.03 -5.16
C GLN A 152 -33.25 5.73 -4.96
N ILE A 153 -33.22 4.92 -6.03
CA ILE A 153 -32.93 3.47 -6.11
C ILE A 153 -31.64 3.02 -5.38
N PHE A 154 -30.66 3.91 -5.17
CA PHE A 154 -29.45 3.67 -4.37
C PHE A 154 -29.36 4.67 -3.21
N ASN A 155 -29.52 4.17 -1.98
CA ASN A 155 -29.37 5.00 -0.79
C ASN A 155 -27.88 5.13 -0.42
N ALA A 156 -27.29 6.31 -0.65
CA ALA A 156 -25.89 6.58 -0.36
C ALA A 156 -25.52 6.44 1.13
N MET A 157 -26.46 6.65 2.07
CA MET A 157 -26.22 6.38 3.48
C MET A 157 -26.06 4.88 3.75
N ARG A 158 -26.79 4.02 3.03
CA ARG A 158 -26.60 2.56 3.12
C ARG A 158 -25.27 2.11 2.52
N LEU A 159 -24.79 2.80 1.49
CA LEU A 159 -23.46 2.56 0.91
C LEU A 159 -22.37 2.90 1.92
N LEU A 160 -22.45 4.05 2.59
CA LEU A 160 -21.51 4.44 3.64
C LEU A 160 -21.60 3.53 4.88
N ASP A 161 -22.79 3.14 5.32
CA ASP A 161 -23.00 2.17 6.41
C ASP A 161 -22.43 0.76 6.07
N THR A 162 -22.05 0.50 4.81
CA THR A 162 -21.35 -0.75 4.45
C THR A 162 -19.91 -0.73 4.98
N GLY A 163 -19.26 0.43 5.07
CA GLY A 163 -17.88 0.53 5.54
C GLY A 163 -17.68 0.05 6.98
N ILE A 164 -18.68 0.27 7.84
CA ILE A 164 -18.66 -0.15 9.25
C ILE A 164 -18.93 -1.66 9.45
N THR A 165 -19.21 -2.41 8.39
CA THR A 165 -19.50 -3.85 8.55
C THR A 165 -18.23 -4.70 8.56
N LEU A 166 -17.12 -4.20 7.98
CA LEU A 166 -15.84 -4.90 7.96
C LEU A 166 -15.26 -5.10 9.37
N HIS A 167 -15.26 -4.08 10.23
CA HIS A 167 -14.76 -4.25 11.61
C HIS A 167 -15.63 -5.21 12.45
N ARG A 168 -16.91 -5.41 12.07
CA ARG A 168 -17.87 -6.22 12.85
C ARG A 168 -17.69 -7.71 12.66
N ILE A 169 -17.03 -8.13 11.58
CA ILE A 169 -16.72 -9.54 11.32
C ILE A 169 -15.38 -9.96 11.94
N ILE A 170 -14.58 -9.02 12.45
CA ILE A 170 -13.30 -9.29 13.09
C ILE A 170 -13.53 -9.44 14.59
N PRO A 171 -13.55 -10.66 15.15
CA PRO A 171 -13.83 -10.85 16.56
C PRO A 171 -12.68 -10.33 17.43
N PRO A 172 -12.97 -9.90 18.66
CA PRO A 172 -11.94 -9.49 19.62
C PRO A 172 -11.07 -10.67 20.10
N VAL A 173 -11.56 -11.91 19.97
CA VAL A 173 -10.88 -13.14 20.39
C VAL A 173 -10.86 -14.12 19.22
N ILE A 174 -9.69 -14.69 18.94
CA ILE A 174 -9.50 -15.76 17.96
C ILE A 174 -9.27 -17.07 18.74
N ASP A 175 -10.16 -18.04 18.56
CA ASP A 175 -10.26 -19.23 19.42
C ASP A 175 -9.07 -20.20 19.25
N ASP A 176 -8.50 -20.28 18.04
CA ASP A 176 -7.38 -21.16 17.66
C ASP A 176 -6.08 -20.39 17.46
N TRP A 177 -5.85 -19.34 18.26
CA TRP A 177 -4.73 -18.43 18.11
C TRP A 177 -3.36 -19.10 18.28
N VAL A 178 -2.72 -19.48 17.17
CA VAL A 178 -1.47 -20.26 17.18
C VAL A 178 -0.22 -19.48 17.60
N TYR A 179 -0.28 -18.15 17.62
CA TYR A 179 0.81 -17.33 18.15
C TYR A 179 0.68 -17.11 19.68
N GLY A 180 -0.45 -17.51 20.27
CA GLY A 180 -0.74 -17.35 21.69
C GLY A 180 -0.48 -18.62 22.50
N THR A 181 0.76 -18.76 22.99
CA THR A 181 1.20 -19.69 24.05
C THR A 181 1.18 -21.21 23.75
N PRO A 182 2.08 -21.98 24.37
CA PRO A 182 3.34 -21.55 25.00
C PRO A 182 4.50 -21.44 24.00
N GLU A 183 4.55 -22.24 22.93
CA GLU A 183 5.73 -22.30 22.05
C GLU A 183 5.97 -21.02 21.26
N ALA A 184 4.91 -20.31 20.86
CA ALA A 184 4.96 -19.09 20.05
C ALA A 184 5.23 -17.80 20.86
N GLN A 185 5.52 -17.91 22.16
CA GLN A 185 6.01 -16.78 22.99
C GLN A 185 7.52 -16.50 22.79
N THR A 186 8.18 -17.24 21.89
CA THR A 186 9.56 -17.00 21.45
C THR A 186 9.56 -16.64 19.96
N MET A 187 10.61 -15.96 19.50
CA MET A 187 10.77 -15.62 18.09
C MET A 187 10.86 -16.88 17.22
N ALA A 188 11.65 -17.86 17.67
CA ALA A 188 11.73 -19.17 17.01
C ALA A 188 10.37 -19.90 16.99
N GLY A 189 9.56 -19.69 18.03
CA GLY A 189 8.18 -20.15 18.08
C GLY A 189 7.29 -19.52 17.01
N CYS A 190 7.39 -18.21 16.84
CA CYS A 190 6.67 -17.48 15.79
C CYS A 190 7.07 -17.93 14.39
N GLU A 191 8.35 -18.17 14.15
CA GLU A 191 8.87 -18.70 12.89
C GLU A 191 8.28 -20.08 12.60
N ARG A 192 8.29 -20.99 13.58
CA ARG A 192 7.65 -22.32 13.45
C ARG A 192 6.14 -22.21 13.21
N ALA A 193 5.45 -21.32 13.93
CA ALA A 193 4.02 -21.09 13.75
C ALA A 193 3.70 -20.53 12.36
N ASN A 194 4.52 -19.60 11.85
CA ASN A 194 4.42 -19.09 10.48
C ASN A 194 4.51 -20.24 9.46
N VAL A 195 5.58 -21.05 9.52
CA VAL A 195 5.74 -22.19 8.60
C VAL A 195 4.57 -23.17 8.70
N LYS A 196 4.11 -23.48 9.92
CA LYS A 196 2.97 -24.39 10.15
C LYS A 196 1.68 -23.85 9.51
N LEU A 197 1.34 -22.58 9.74
CA LEU A 197 0.13 -21.98 9.18
C LEU A 197 0.15 -21.96 7.65
N ARG A 198 1.28 -21.60 7.04
CA ARG A 198 1.40 -21.55 5.58
C ARG A 198 1.37 -22.93 4.93
N THR A 199 1.89 -23.97 5.61
CA THR A 199 1.93 -25.35 5.08
C THR A 199 0.60 -26.11 5.25
N GLU A 200 -0.22 -25.75 6.23
CA GLU A 200 -1.50 -26.43 6.53
C GLU A 200 -2.73 -25.86 5.80
N ASP A 201 -2.62 -24.71 5.14
CA ASP A 201 -3.76 -24.05 4.51
C ASP A 201 -3.85 -24.34 3.00
N LYS A 202 -4.99 -24.07 2.36
CA LYS A 202 -5.19 -24.09 0.90
C LYS A 202 -5.80 -22.74 0.46
N ASN A 203 -4.92 -21.78 0.11
CA ASN A 203 -5.15 -20.44 -0.47
C ASN A 203 -5.09 -19.22 0.48
N ILE A 204 -4.40 -18.16 -0.01
CA ILE A 204 -4.02 -16.88 0.63
C ILE A 204 -3.21 -17.14 1.92
N GLY A 205 -2.02 -16.57 2.09
CA GLY A 205 -1.18 -16.92 3.24
C GLY A 205 -0.31 -18.15 3.01
N GLN A 206 -0.18 -18.63 1.77
CA GLN A 206 0.74 -19.72 1.41
C GLN A 206 2.00 -19.22 0.71
N GLU A 207 1.95 -18.01 0.17
CA GLU A 207 3.05 -17.37 -0.51
C GLU A 207 4.26 -17.33 0.43
N ALA A 208 5.46 -17.44 -0.15
CA ALA A 208 6.67 -17.23 0.63
C ALA A 208 6.63 -15.84 1.27
N ASN A 209 7.09 -15.76 2.51
CA ASN A 209 7.32 -14.49 3.17
C ASN A 209 8.74 -14.44 3.71
N ILE A 210 9.16 -13.29 4.22
CA ILE A 210 10.55 -13.08 4.62
C ILE A 210 11.02 -14.06 5.71
N ALA A 211 10.10 -14.55 6.56
CA ALA A 211 10.42 -15.52 7.61
C ALA A 211 10.76 -16.92 7.10
N ASP A 212 10.67 -17.17 5.79
CA ASP A 212 11.20 -18.40 5.17
C ASP A 212 12.73 -18.42 5.11
N ARG A 213 13.34 -17.26 5.38
CA ARG A 213 14.78 -17.13 5.51
C ARG A 213 15.16 -17.25 6.98
N GLU A 214 16.20 -18.00 7.28
CA GLU A 214 16.77 -18.08 8.64
C GLU A 214 17.41 -16.77 9.10
N ASP A 215 17.71 -15.85 8.17
CA ASP A 215 18.46 -14.61 8.38
C ASP A 215 17.60 -13.34 8.26
N TRP A 216 16.27 -13.44 8.28
CA TRP A 216 15.34 -12.31 8.05
C TRP A 216 15.56 -11.12 8.98
N TYR A 217 16.07 -11.37 10.19
CA TYR A 217 16.35 -10.37 11.21
C TYR A 217 17.71 -9.69 11.04
N THR A 218 18.56 -10.15 10.11
CA THR A 218 19.91 -9.61 9.95
C THR A 218 19.92 -8.18 9.45
N ASP A 219 21.03 -7.48 9.67
CA ASP A 219 21.29 -6.13 9.19
C ASP A 219 21.20 -6.01 7.67
N ALA A 220 21.65 -7.05 6.95
CA ALA A 220 21.55 -7.12 5.50
C ALA A 220 20.09 -7.19 5.05
N ALA A 221 19.30 -8.13 5.60
CA ALA A 221 17.88 -8.27 5.27
C ALA A 221 17.05 -7.03 5.66
N PHE A 222 17.37 -6.41 6.80
CA PHE A 222 16.74 -5.17 7.25
C PHE A 222 17.07 -3.99 6.31
N ALA A 223 18.35 -3.71 6.04
CA ALA A 223 18.75 -2.57 5.22
C ALA A 223 18.29 -2.72 3.76
N GLN A 224 18.33 -3.94 3.22
CA GLN A 224 17.91 -4.21 1.84
C GLN A 224 16.45 -3.84 1.56
N GLN A 225 15.58 -3.82 2.57
CA GLN A 225 14.20 -3.34 2.42
C GLN A 225 14.11 -1.87 2.00
N SER A 226 15.12 -1.05 2.31
CA SER A 226 15.17 0.35 1.85
C SER A 226 15.43 0.46 0.34
N PHE A 227 15.92 -0.60 -0.31
CA PHE A 227 16.21 -0.63 -1.75
C PHE A 227 15.20 -1.45 -2.54
N THR A 228 14.71 -2.56 -1.99
CA THR A 228 13.84 -3.51 -2.69
C THR A 228 12.72 -4.06 -1.82
N GLY A 229 12.40 -3.39 -0.71
CA GLY A 229 11.21 -3.65 0.09
C GLY A 229 10.00 -2.89 -0.45
N PRO A 230 8.90 -2.80 0.33
CA PRO A 230 7.67 -2.12 -0.09
C PRO A 230 7.78 -0.58 -0.06
N ASN A 231 8.83 0.00 0.54
CA ASN A 231 9.09 1.44 0.51
C ASN A 231 10.49 1.79 -0.05
N PRO A 232 10.77 1.47 -1.32
CA PRO A 232 12.11 1.58 -1.87
C PRO A 232 12.47 3.01 -2.33
N SER A 233 11.60 4.00 -2.11
CA SER A 233 11.68 5.35 -2.72
C SER A 233 11.93 6.49 -1.73
N SER A 234 12.19 6.17 -0.46
CA SER A 234 12.24 7.14 0.63
C SER A 234 13.64 7.37 1.21
N ILE A 235 14.56 6.40 1.07
CA ILE A 235 15.95 6.55 1.51
C ILE A 235 16.68 7.62 0.69
N THR A 236 17.45 8.48 1.37
CA THR A 236 18.18 9.60 0.77
C THR A 236 19.60 9.69 1.31
N VAL A 237 20.51 10.35 0.59
CA VAL A 237 21.82 10.76 1.13
C VAL A 237 21.63 11.59 2.40
N ALA A 238 22.42 11.31 3.44
CA ALA A 238 22.34 12.05 4.70
C ALA A 238 22.94 13.45 4.55
N SER A 239 22.28 14.46 5.13
CA SER A 239 22.83 15.81 5.21
C SER A 239 24.02 15.87 6.18
N ALA A 240 24.90 16.86 5.99
CA ALA A 240 26.03 17.10 6.89
C ALA A 240 25.56 17.29 8.34
N ASP A 241 24.44 17.99 8.55
CA ASP A 241 23.84 18.21 9.87
C ASP A 241 23.43 16.90 10.55
N TRP A 242 22.86 15.95 9.80
CA TRP A 242 22.51 14.65 10.33
C TRP A 242 23.76 13.86 10.71
N VAL A 243 24.77 13.83 9.84
CA VAL A 243 26.05 13.16 10.12
C VAL A 243 26.70 13.74 11.37
N GLU A 244 26.73 15.06 11.52
CA GLU A 244 27.30 15.73 12.70
C GLU A 244 26.54 15.39 13.99
N LYS A 245 25.20 15.34 13.96
CA LYS A 245 24.37 14.92 15.11
C LYS A 245 24.72 13.50 15.57
N PHE A 246 24.87 12.55 14.63
CA PHE A 246 25.27 11.19 14.97
C PHE A 246 26.71 11.11 15.47
N MET A 247 27.66 11.87 14.89
CA MET A 247 29.04 11.94 15.39
C MET A 247 29.12 12.43 16.84
N LYS A 248 28.44 13.53 17.16
CA LYS A 248 28.38 14.05 18.54
C LYS A 248 27.75 13.05 19.50
N THR A 249 26.70 12.35 19.06
CA THR A 249 26.05 11.32 19.89
C THR A 249 26.96 10.12 20.10
N ALA A 250 27.73 9.72 19.09
CA ALA A 250 28.75 8.67 19.21
C ALA A 250 29.82 9.06 20.24
N ASP A 251 30.28 10.32 20.25
CA ASP A 251 31.24 10.82 21.25
C ASP A 251 30.69 10.77 22.67
N VAL A 252 29.43 11.21 22.86
CA VAL A 252 28.74 11.15 24.17
C VAL A 252 28.65 9.70 24.68
N GLN A 253 28.43 8.73 23.78
CA GLN A 253 28.40 7.31 24.12
C GLN A 253 29.78 6.64 24.16
N GLY A 254 30.88 7.37 23.90
CA GLY A 254 32.25 6.85 23.91
C GLY A 254 32.64 5.98 22.71
N LEU A 255 31.89 6.04 21.61
CA LEU A 255 32.04 5.20 20.41
C LEU A 255 32.99 5.82 19.38
N LYS A 256 34.29 5.87 19.72
CA LYS A 256 35.33 6.53 18.92
C LYS A 256 35.45 5.98 17.49
N ASP A 257 35.30 4.67 17.31
CA ASP A 257 35.41 4.04 15.99
C ASP A 257 34.24 4.42 15.08
N MET A 258 33.03 4.53 15.64
CA MET A 258 31.85 5.01 14.92
C MET A 258 32.00 6.48 14.53
N HIS A 259 32.48 7.34 15.44
CA HIS A 259 32.82 8.73 15.09
C HIS A 259 33.78 8.77 13.91
N LYS A 260 34.87 8.00 13.97
CA LYS A 260 35.89 7.97 12.92
C LYS A 260 35.32 7.46 11.59
N LEU A 261 34.44 6.47 11.62
CA LEU A 261 33.75 5.99 10.42
C LEU A 261 32.94 7.13 9.79
N LEU A 262 32.07 7.79 10.57
CA LEU A 262 31.22 8.87 10.08
C LEU A 262 32.02 10.06 9.55
N GLN A 263 33.11 10.44 10.24
CA GLN A 263 34.00 11.50 9.81
C GLN A 263 34.64 11.24 8.44
N ASN A 264 34.91 9.97 8.10
CA ASN A 264 35.62 9.57 6.89
C ASN A 264 34.70 9.03 5.78
N ALA A 265 33.40 8.91 6.02
CA ALA A 265 32.49 8.22 5.11
C ALA A 265 32.18 9.01 3.81
N GLY A 266 32.38 10.33 3.79
CA GLY A 266 32.03 11.17 2.65
C GLY A 266 30.56 11.00 2.23
N ASN A 267 30.30 10.90 0.92
CA ASN A 267 28.94 10.78 0.37
C ASN A 267 28.40 9.33 0.36
N THR A 268 28.89 8.46 1.23
CA THR A 268 28.41 7.06 1.35
C THR A 268 27.37 6.86 2.44
N ILE A 269 27.03 7.93 3.18
CA ILE A 269 26.05 7.88 4.27
C ILE A 269 24.66 8.21 3.74
N TYR A 270 23.72 7.32 4.02
CA TYR A 270 22.31 7.44 3.68
C TYR A 270 21.46 7.46 4.95
N ILE A 271 20.25 7.98 4.85
CA ILE A 271 19.32 8.12 5.95
C ILE A 271 17.90 7.79 5.53
N GLN A 272 17.20 7.06 6.39
CA GLN A 272 15.75 6.94 6.39
C GLN A 272 15.22 7.85 7.50
N ASP A 273 14.77 9.05 7.12
CA ASP A 273 14.37 10.10 8.06
C ASP A 273 12.84 10.14 8.22
N ASN A 274 12.34 9.70 9.38
CA ASN A 274 10.94 9.84 9.77
C ASN A 274 10.76 10.82 10.95
N SER A 275 11.72 11.71 11.19
CA SER A 275 11.67 12.70 12.28
C SER A 275 10.50 13.68 12.19
N TYR A 276 9.97 13.89 10.97
CA TYR A 276 8.86 14.78 10.69
C TYR A 276 7.50 14.29 11.20
N PHE A 277 7.38 13.02 11.62
CA PHE A 277 6.09 12.42 12.01
C PHE A 277 5.36 13.21 13.10
N ARG A 278 6.10 13.72 14.10
CA ARG A 278 5.51 14.52 15.18
C ARG A 278 4.92 15.83 14.69
N GLU A 279 5.59 16.49 13.74
CA GLU A 279 5.07 17.68 13.08
C GLU A 279 3.82 17.34 12.27
N ALA A 280 3.88 16.26 11.46
CA ALA A 280 2.79 15.81 10.61
C ALA A 280 1.49 15.52 11.39
N VAL A 281 1.62 15.04 12.62
CA VAL A 281 0.47 14.68 13.48
C VAL A 281 0.20 15.68 14.60
N GLY A 282 0.93 16.80 14.65
CA GLY A 282 0.78 17.83 15.69
C GLY A 282 1.10 17.34 17.11
N ALA A 283 2.00 16.37 17.26
CA ALA A 283 2.40 15.83 18.56
C ALA A 283 3.56 16.61 19.18
N ASP A 284 3.44 16.93 20.48
CA ASP A 284 4.52 17.53 21.26
C ASP A 284 5.74 16.60 21.34
N ALA A 285 6.94 17.18 21.47
CA ALA A 285 8.19 16.43 21.57
C ALA A 285 8.24 15.42 22.74
N GLN A 286 7.47 15.64 23.80
CA GLN A 286 7.42 14.76 24.97
C GLN A 286 6.23 13.78 24.95
N ALA A 287 5.28 13.96 24.03
CA ALA A 287 4.12 13.09 23.95
C ALA A 287 4.51 11.70 23.43
N GLU A 288 3.89 10.65 23.93
CA GLU A 288 3.95 9.35 23.30
C GLU A 288 3.08 9.35 22.04
N LEU A 289 3.61 8.81 20.94
CA LEU A 289 2.78 8.47 19.79
C LEU A 289 2.07 7.17 20.14
N LYS A 290 0.79 7.26 20.50
CA LYS A 290 -0.01 6.12 20.96
C LYS A 290 -1.43 6.14 20.42
N SER A 291 -2.01 4.96 20.27
CA SER A 291 -3.40 4.77 19.88
C SER A 291 -4.38 5.25 20.95
N ASP A 292 -5.64 5.49 20.55
CA ASP A 292 -6.69 5.99 21.44
C ASP A 292 -7.00 5.07 22.64
N ASP A 293 -6.81 3.75 22.47
CA ASP A 293 -6.97 2.76 23.54
C ASP A 293 -5.72 2.63 24.43
N GLY A 294 -4.63 3.35 24.12
CA GLY A 294 -3.37 3.32 24.86
C GLY A 294 -2.59 2.00 24.76
N LYS A 295 -2.94 1.11 23.81
CA LYS A 295 -2.35 -0.22 23.68
C LYS A 295 -1.28 -0.34 22.59
N ARG A 296 -1.27 0.56 21.62
CA ARG A 296 -0.34 0.55 20.49
C ARG A 296 0.51 1.82 20.48
N PHE A 297 1.77 1.69 20.12
CA PHE A 297 2.75 2.76 20.13
C PHE A 297 3.42 2.89 18.75
N GLY A 298 3.50 4.12 18.26
CA GLY A 298 4.18 4.47 17.01
C GLY A 298 5.61 4.99 17.24
N CYS A 299 6.37 5.10 16.15
CA CYS A 299 7.77 5.52 16.19
C CYS A 299 8.04 6.60 15.13
N ALA A 300 8.75 7.66 15.50
CA ALA A 300 9.34 8.64 14.56
C ALA A 300 10.83 8.33 14.34
N ALA A 301 11.12 7.11 13.87
CA ALA A 301 12.48 6.58 13.85
C ALA A 301 13.37 7.24 12.77
N VAL A 302 14.65 7.41 13.07
CA VAL A 302 15.65 7.91 12.13
C VAL A 302 16.78 6.91 12.03
N THR A 303 16.98 6.34 10.85
CA THR A 303 17.97 5.26 10.64
C THR A 303 19.08 5.73 9.71
N LEU A 304 20.31 5.63 10.18
CA LEU A 304 21.52 5.97 9.43
C LEU A 304 22.13 4.71 8.83
N PHE A 305 22.55 4.78 7.57
CA PHE A 305 23.17 3.68 6.83
C PHE A 305 24.48 4.12 6.17
N GLN A 306 25.36 3.16 5.87
CA GLN A 306 26.47 3.33 4.94
C GLN A 306 26.30 2.39 3.76
N LEU A 307 26.45 2.92 2.54
CA LEU A 307 26.51 2.13 1.32
C LEU A 307 27.96 1.88 0.91
N ASN A 308 28.40 0.62 0.90
CA ASN A 308 29.75 0.29 0.47
C ASN A 308 29.87 0.11 -1.06
N HIS A 309 31.11 0.05 -1.56
CA HIS A 309 31.40 -0.09 -2.99
C HIS A 309 30.97 -1.44 -3.59
N GLU A 310 30.77 -2.46 -2.77
CA GLU A 310 30.20 -3.75 -3.17
C GLU A 310 28.67 -3.70 -3.34
N GLY A 311 28.05 -2.59 -2.97
CA GLY A 311 26.61 -2.35 -3.10
C GLY A 311 25.76 -2.86 -1.93
N ARG A 312 26.39 -3.18 -0.79
CA ARG A 312 25.69 -3.57 0.44
C ARG A 312 25.44 -2.34 1.29
N LEU A 313 24.16 -2.13 1.63
CA LEU A 313 23.72 -1.09 2.56
C LEU A 313 23.81 -1.64 3.98
N HIS A 314 24.53 -0.97 4.88
CA HIS A 314 24.74 -1.38 6.26
C HIS A 314 24.13 -0.37 7.24
N PRO A 315 23.26 -0.79 8.18
CA PRO A 315 22.68 0.11 9.17
C PRO A 315 23.70 0.42 10.28
N LEU A 316 23.94 1.70 10.54
CA LEU A 316 24.93 2.18 11.51
C LEU A 316 24.31 2.62 12.84
N SER A 317 23.15 3.27 12.80
CA SER A 317 22.50 3.80 13.98
C SER A 317 21.00 3.98 13.78
N ILE A 318 20.24 3.86 14.86
CA ILE A 318 18.80 4.09 14.88
C ILE A 318 18.46 4.99 16.07
N VAL A 319 17.74 6.07 15.79
CA VAL A 319 16.93 6.79 16.78
C VAL A 319 15.57 6.11 16.84
N LEU A 320 15.13 5.66 18.01
CA LEU A 320 13.86 4.91 18.11
C LEU A 320 12.64 5.78 17.80
N ASP A 321 12.62 6.99 18.36
CA ASP A 321 11.58 7.99 18.24
C ASP A 321 12.23 9.36 18.41
N TYR A 322 12.35 10.14 17.33
CA TYR A 322 13.03 11.42 17.35
C TYR A 322 12.16 12.49 18.02
N ARG A 323 12.62 12.99 19.18
CA ARG A 323 11.91 13.96 20.04
C ARG A 323 12.47 15.38 19.91
N GLY A 324 12.74 15.79 18.67
CA GLY A 324 13.25 17.12 18.32
C GLY A 324 14.76 17.30 18.46
N SER A 325 15.44 16.47 19.27
CA SER A 325 16.90 16.46 19.38
C SER A 325 17.43 15.07 19.78
N MET A 326 18.73 14.82 19.56
CA MET A 326 19.36 13.53 19.90
C MET A 326 19.34 13.29 21.42
N GLU A 327 19.50 14.34 22.23
CA GLU A 327 19.57 14.28 23.70
C GLU A 327 18.23 13.91 24.34
N LYS A 328 17.12 14.21 23.67
CA LYS A 328 15.77 13.87 24.10
C LYS A 328 15.30 12.52 23.58
N SER A 329 16.11 11.87 22.75
CA SER A 329 15.75 10.65 22.03
C SER A 329 16.65 9.49 22.47
N VAL A 330 16.15 8.25 22.34
CA VAL A 330 16.99 7.07 22.54
C VAL A 330 17.68 6.73 21.22
N VAL A 331 19.01 6.75 21.24
CA VAL A 331 19.86 6.51 20.07
C VAL A 331 20.77 5.33 20.34
N ILE A 332 20.72 4.32 19.48
CA ILE A 332 21.59 3.15 19.55
C ILE A 332 22.46 3.06 18.29
N PHE A 333 23.70 2.65 18.47
CA PHE A 333 24.63 2.37 17.37
C PHE A 333 24.82 0.89 17.22
N ASN A 334 24.94 0.44 15.98
CA ASN A 334 25.23 -0.94 15.67
C ASN A 334 26.60 -1.33 16.23
N LYS A 335 26.70 -2.53 16.81
CA LYS A 335 27.98 -3.11 17.24
C LYS A 335 28.87 -3.46 16.05
N ARG A 336 28.27 -3.74 14.88
CA ARG A 336 28.96 -3.95 13.60
C ARG A 336 29.16 -2.60 12.91
N LEU A 337 30.39 -2.29 12.54
CA LEU A 337 30.74 -1.08 11.81
C LEU A 337 30.61 -1.25 10.29
N SER A 338 30.62 -2.49 9.80
CA SER A 338 30.56 -2.79 8.36
C SER A 338 29.76 -4.06 8.07
N ALA A 339 29.18 -4.12 6.86
CA ALA A 339 28.52 -5.31 6.33
C ALA A 339 29.45 -6.55 6.25
N SER A 340 30.77 -6.37 6.31
CA SER A 340 31.76 -7.45 6.32
C SER A 340 32.08 -7.99 7.72
N ASP A 341 31.65 -7.31 8.79
CA ASP A 341 31.91 -7.78 10.16
C ASP A 341 31.15 -9.09 10.42
N PRO A 342 31.57 -9.97 11.34
CA PRO A 342 30.85 -11.21 11.61
C PRO A 342 29.41 -10.97 12.09
N SER A 343 28.42 -11.64 11.47
CA SER A 343 26.98 -11.53 11.77
C SER A 343 26.45 -12.52 12.81
N ARG A 344 27.30 -13.42 13.32
CA ARG A 344 26.92 -14.58 14.15
C ARG A 344 26.13 -14.25 15.43
N MET A 345 26.25 -13.02 15.95
CA MET A 345 25.59 -12.60 17.19
C MET A 345 24.27 -11.83 16.95
N GLU A 346 23.89 -11.57 15.70
CA GLU A 346 22.73 -10.71 15.41
C GLU A 346 21.40 -11.27 15.90
N GLY A 347 21.27 -12.61 15.94
CA GLY A 347 20.07 -13.26 16.46
C GLY A 347 19.82 -12.98 17.94
N GLU A 348 20.89 -12.76 18.71
CA GLU A 348 20.88 -12.53 20.16
C GLU A 348 21.02 -11.05 20.54
N ASP A 349 21.22 -10.15 19.57
CA ASP A 349 21.35 -8.70 19.84
C ASP A 349 19.98 -8.03 19.97
N TRP A 350 19.22 -8.42 20.99
CA TRP A 350 17.85 -7.96 21.24
C TRP A 350 17.67 -6.43 21.31
N PRO A 351 18.58 -5.65 21.93
CA PRO A 351 18.50 -4.18 21.87
C PRO A 351 18.54 -3.64 20.44
N TRP A 352 19.41 -4.20 19.59
CA TRP A 352 19.52 -3.79 18.20
C TRP A 352 18.36 -4.30 17.34
N ARG A 353 17.88 -5.53 17.57
CA ARG A 353 16.69 -6.07 16.91
C ARG A 353 15.45 -5.23 17.23
N TYR A 354 15.25 -4.85 18.48
CA TYR A 354 14.16 -3.94 18.88
C TYR A 354 14.26 -2.57 18.20
N ALA A 355 15.48 -2.03 18.07
CA ALA A 355 15.69 -0.77 17.36
C ALA A 355 15.32 -0.87 15.87
N LYS A 356 15.72 -1.97 15.20
CA LYS A 356 15.28 -2.27 13.83
C LYS A 356 13.76 -2.36 13.75
N THR A 357 13.10 -2.99 14.72
CA THR A 357 11.64 -3.03 14.78
C THR A 357 11.01 -1.63 14.92
N CYS A 358 11.58 -0.73 15.72
CA CYS A 358 11.13 0.66 15.78
C CYS A 358 11.25 1.37 14.42
N SER A 359 12.36 1.14 13.70
CA SER A 359 12.51 1.62 12.32
C SER A 359 11.47 1.03 11.38
N GLN A 360 11.13 -0.25 11.52
CA GLN A 360 10.13 -0.92 10.70
C GLN A 360 8.70 -0.43 10.99
N VAL A 361 8.37 -0.08 12.23
CA VAL A 361 7.08 0.55 12.60
C VAL A 361 6.96 1.93 11.95
N ALA A 362 8.03 2.72 12.01
CA ALA A 362 8.06 4.02 11.35
C ALA A 362 7.94 3.86 9.82
N ASP A 363 8.66 2.91 9.24
CA ASP A 363 8.61 2.64 7.80
C ASP A 363 7.26 2.06 7.36
N TRP A 364 6.58 1.23 8.17
CA TRP A 364 5.20 0.80 7.90
C TRP A 364 4.26 2.01 7.82
N THR A 365 4.36 2.94 8.77
CA THR A 365 3.51 4.14 8.81
C THR A 365 3.73 5.00 7.57
N ARG A 366 5.00 5.27 7.21
CA ARG A 366 5.34 6.03 5.99
C ARG A 366 4.94 5.29 4.72
N HIS A 367 5.20 3.99 4.65
CA HIS A 367 4.87 3.17 3.51
C HIS A 367 3.37 3.18 3.24
N GLU A 368 2.56 2.74 4.20
CA GLU A 368 1.13 2.56 3.99
C GLU A 368 0.39 3.89 3.86
N LEU A 369 0.71 4.88 4.70
CA LEU A 369 -0.06 6.12 4.73
C LEU A 369 0.43 7.17 3.74
N ASP A 370 1.73 7.23 3.45
CA ASP A 370 2.34 8.22 2.56
C ASP A 370 2.64 7.60 1.18
N SER A 371 3.64 6.72 1.06
CA SER A 371 4.10 6.20 -0.23
C SER A 371 3.04 5.41 -1.01
N HIS A 372 2.15 4.69 -0.32
CA HIS A 372 1.11 3.86 -0.90
C HIS A 372 -0.23 4.60 -0.98
N LEU A 373 -0.94 4.76 0.14
CA LEU A 373 -2.28 5.34 0.16
C LEU A 373 -2.31 6.78 -0.38
N THR A 374 -1.41 7.64 0.09
CA THR A 374 -1.49 9.06 -0.29
C THR A 374 -0.88 9.31 -1.65
N ALA A 375 0.38 8.92 -1.86
CA ALA A 375 1.13 9.22 -3.08
C ALA A 375 0.66 8.43 -4.31
N CYS A 376 0.05 7.24 -4.13
CA CYS A 376 -0.52 6.47 -5.24
C CYS A 376 -2.03 6.68 -5.38
N HIS A 377 -2.82 6.49 -4.32
CA HIS A 377 -4.28 6.55 -4.45
C HIS A 377 -4.83 7.97 -4.43
N PHE A 378 -4.60 8.75 -3.37
CA PHE A 378 -5.25 10.05 -3.23
C PHE A 378 -4.69 11.11 -4.17
N VAL A 379 -3.38 11.05 -4.41
CA VAL A 379 -2.75 11.90 -5.40
C VAL A 379 -3.32 11.63 -6.80
N GLU A 380 -3.43 10.35 -7.21
CA GLU A 380 -3.98 10.00 -8.52
C GLU A 380 -5.49 10.30 -8.61
N GLU A 381 -6.26 10.12 -7.53
CA GLU A 381 -7.67 10.54 -7.56
C GLU A 381 -7.84 12.05 -7.81
N ALA A 382 -6.95 12.88 -7.28
CA ALA A 382 -6.98 14.29 -7.60
C ALA A 382 -6.69 14.55 -9.09
N THR A 383 -5.72 13.83 -9.69
CA THR A 383 -5.43 13.94 -11.13
C THR A 383 -6.60 13.49 -11.98
N ILE A 384 -7.28 12.41 -11.59
CA ILE A 384 -8.47 11.85 -12.25
C ILE A 384 -9.61 12.86 -12.23
N VAL A 385 -10.01 13.35 -11.05
CA VAL A 385 -11.12 14.31 -10.92
C VAL A 385 -10.81 15.60 -11.68
N ALA A 386 -9.59 16.13 -11.55
CA ALA A 386 -9.18 17.31 -12.32
C ALA A 386 -9.19 17.03 -13.83
N GLY A 387 -8.76 15.84 -14.26
CA GLY A 387 -8.73 15.40 -15.65
C GLY A 387 -10.12 15.37 -16.28
N TYR A 388 -11.08 14.68 -15.66
CA TYR A 388 -12.48 14.67 -16.10
C TYR A 388 -13.11 16.07 -16.14
N ARG A 389 -12.69 16.98 -15.26
CA ARG A 389 -13.20 18.35 -15.23
C ARG A 389 -12.55 19.27 -16.26
N SER A 390 -11.43 18.86 -16.86
CA SER A 390 -10.60 19.75 -17.68
C SER A 390 -10.52 19.34 -19.15
N PHE A 391 -10.69 18.06 -19.47
CA PHE A 391 -10.54 17.56 -20.82
C PHE A 391 -11.83 16.94 -21.36
N ASP A 392 -12.20 17.35 -22.58
CA ASP A 392 -13.20 16.65 -23.39
C ASP A 392 -12.68 15.28 -23.83
N LYS A 393 -13.58 14.31 -24.06
CA LYS A 393 -13.23 12.93 -24.45
C LYS A 393 -12.42 12.84 -25.75
N SER A 394 -12.55 13.83 -26.64
CA SER A 394 -11.79 13.89 -27.88
C SER A 394 -10.34 14.36 -27.68
N HIS A 395 -10.02 14.96 -26.53
CA HIS A 395 -8.72 15.55 -26.23
C HIS A 395 -7.63 14.46 -26.09
N VAL A 396 -6.42 14.74 -26.59
CA VAL A 396 -5.32 13.75 -26.60
C VAL A 396 -4.91 13.31 -25.19
N ILE A 397 -4.90 14.25 -24.23
CA ILE A 397 -4.58 13.95 -22.82
C ILE A 397 -5.62 13.04 -22.18
N TYR A 398 -6.91 13.27 -22.46
CA TYR A 398 -7.98 12.41 -21.95
C TYR A 398 -7.82 10.98 -22.47
N LYS A 399 -7.63 10.83 -23.79
CA LYS A 399 -7.44 9.51 -24.43
C LYS A 399 -6.20 8.77 -23.91
N LEU A 400 -5.15 9.50 -23.55
CA LEU A 400 -3.94 8.92 -22.97
C LEU A 400 -4.18 8.45 -21.54
N LEU A 401 -4.83 9.27 -20.70
CA LEU A 401 -4.92 9.03 -19.26
C LEU A 401 -6.11 8.18 -18.82
N GLU A 402 -7.27 8.27 -19.47
CA GLU A 402 -8.50 7.55 -19.07
C GLU A 402 -8.29 6.04 -18.85
N PRO A 403 -7.53 5.31 -19.71
CA PRO A 403 -7.25 3.89 -19.49
C PRO A 403 -6.48 3.59 -18.18
N HIS A 404 -5.76 4.57 -17.65
CA HIS A 404 -4.97 4.47 -16.41
C HIS A 404 -5.76 4.86 -15.16
N TRP A 405 -7.04 5.23 -15.30
CA TRP A 405 -7.93 5.61 -14.20
C TRP A 405 -8.89 4.49 -13.77
N LEU A 406 -8.84 3.36 -14.47
CA LEU A 406 -9.76 2.24 -14.33
C LEU A 406 -9.92 1.83 -12.86
N LYS A 407 -11.17 1.90 -12.36
CA LYS A 407 -11.62 1.51 -11.01
C LYS A 407 -11.05 2.28 -9.83
N THR A 408 -10.00 3.10 -10.02
CA THR A 408 -9.30 3.80 -8.94
C THR A 408 -10.25 4.62 -8.06
N LEU A 409 -11.22 5.34 -8.64
CA LEU A 409 -12.15 6.17 -7.87
C LEU A 409 -13.06 5.34 -6.94
N SER A 410 -13.60 4.24 -7.44
CA SER A 410 -14.46 3.34 -6.67
C SER A 410 -13.70 2.62 -5.55
N LEU A 411 -12.46 2.20 -5.81
CA LEU A 411 -11.56 1.59 -4.84
C LEU A 411 -11.19 2.58 -3.73
N ASN A 412 -10.85 3.82 -4.08
CA ASN A 412 -10.52 4.85 -3.09
C ASN A 412 -11.72 5.19 -2.20
N ALA A 413 -12.92 5.25 -2.79
CA ALA A 413 -14.15 5.44 -2.04
C ALA A 413 -14.42 4.29 -1.05
N SER A 414 -14.22 3.05 -1.50
CA SER A 414 -14.25 1.84 -0.66
C SER A 414 -13.24 1.94 0.50
N ALA A 415 -11.98 2.27 0.21
CA ALA A 415 -10.91 2.35 1.20
C ALA A 415 -11.16 3.41 2.28
N ARG A 416 -11.67 4.59 1.88
CA ARG A 416 -12.08 5.65 2.82
C ARG A 416 -13.25 5.23 3.71
N SER A 417 -14.18 4.45 3.18
CA SER A 417 -15.38 4.01 3.91
C SER A 417 -15.09 2.84 4.85
N ALA A 418 -14.27 1.88 4.43
CA ALA A 418 -14.09 0.60 5.09
C ALA A 418 -12.67 0.38 5.61
N LEU A 419 -11.69 0.35 4.71
CA LEU A 419 -10.34 -0.16 4.99
C LEU A 419 -9.62 0.67 6.04
N VAL A 420 -9.56 1.99 5.85
CA VAL A 420 -8.85 2.89 6.77
C VAL A 420 -9.48 2.91 8.17
N PRO A 421 -10.79 3.17 8.34
CA PRO A 421 -11.41 3.21 9.66
C PRO A 421 -11.53 1.83 10.34
N SER A 422 -11.65 0.73 9.58
CA SER A 422 -11.85 -0.60 10.16
C SER A 422 -10.57 -1.38 10.41
N ILE A 423 -9.49 -1.10 9.67
CA ILE A 423 -8.23 -1.85 9.76
C ILE A 423 -7.07 -0.92 10.10
N VAL A 424 -6.75 0.05 9.24
CA VAL A 424 -5.53 0.87 9.37
C VAL A 424 -5.46 1.59 10.72
N THR A 425 -6.53 2.28 11.11
CA THR A 425 -6.59 2.98 12.41
C THR A 425 -6.60 2.03 13.61
N LYS A 426 -6.91 0.74 13.41
CA LYS A 426 -6.98 -0.27 14.48
C LYS A 426 -5.67 -1.01 14.71
N ILE A 427 -4.71 -0.89 13.79
CA ILE A 427 -3.37 -1.49 13.91
C ILE A 427 -2.24 -0.44 14.02
N ASN A 428 -2.49 0.80 13.58
CA ASN A 428 -1.51 1.88 13.70
C ASN A 428 -1.25 2.23 15.18
N GLY A 429 -0.01 2.65 15.45
CA GLY A 429 0.45 3.15 16.74
C GLY A 429 0.07 4.61 17.00
N PHE A 430 -0.55 5.31 16.05
CA PHE A 430 -1.11 6.65 16.23
C PHE A 430 -2.56 6.60 16.68
N SER A 431 -3.03 7.65 17.34
CA SER A 431 -4.48 7.87 17.50
C SER A 431 -5.15 7.98 16.13
N GLU A 432 -6.46 7.76 16.10
CA GLU A 432 -7.25 7.89 14.88
C GLU A 432 -7.08 9.28 14.26
N ALA A 433 -7.21 10.34 15.07
CA ALA A 433 -7.01 11.73 14.64
C ALA A 433 -5.61 11.98 14.06
N GLN A 434 -4.56 11.42 14.69
CA GLN A 434 -3.19 11.54 14.21
C GLN A 434 -2.95 10.78 12.91
N THR A 435 -3.59 9.63 12.71
CA THR A 435 -3.53 8.89 11.44
C THR A 435 -4.08 9.72 10.28
N TYR A 436 -5.24 10.36 10.47
CA TYR A 436 -5.80 11.26 9.45
C TYR A 436 -4.97 12.53 9.25
N ALA A 437 -4.42 13.11 10.32
CA ALA A 437 -3.50 14.24 10.21
C ALA A 437 -2.26 13.88 9.38
N PHE A 438 -1.69 12.69 9.59
CA PHE A 438 -0.55 12.20 8.82
C PHE A 438 -0.86 12.06 7.32
N ILE A 439 -2.00 11.45 6.97
CA ILE A 439 -2.48 11.33 5.58
C ILE A 439 -2.61 12.73 4.95
N GLN A 440 -3.17 13.68 5.69
CA GLN A 440 -3.37 15.04 5.20
C GLN A 440 -2.04 15.79 5.01
N ASP A 441 -1.08 15.63 5.92
CA ASP A 441 0.26 16.21 5.81
C ASP A 441 1.02 15.64 4.60
N ALA A 442 1.01 14.31 4.44
CA ALA A 442 1.62 13.64 3.29
C ALA A 442 1.08 14.17 1.96
N TYR A 443 -0.24 14.34 1.85
CA TYR A 443 -0.87 14.87 0.64
C TYR A 443 -0.46 16.32 0.37
N ASN A 444 -0.49 17.16 1.42
CA ASN A 444 -0.16 18.58 1.30
C ASN A 444 1.31 18.82 0.96
N LYS A 445 2.21 17.93 1.39
CA LYS A 445 3.65 18.00 1.15
C LYS A 445 4.09 17.24 -0.11
N PHE A 446 3.17 16.58 -0.83
CA PHE A 446 3.51 15.95 -2.10
C PHE A 446 3.98 17.02 -3.11
N ASP A 447 5.21 16.88 -3.58
CA ASP A 447 5.82 17.80 -4.53
C ASP A 447 5.92 17.13 -5.91
N TRP A 448 5.10 17.61 -6.84
CA TRP A 448 4.89 17.00 -8.15
C TRP A 448 6.17 16.85 -8.95
N GLU A 449 6.90 17.95 -9.14
CA GLU A 449 8.07 17.97 -10.01
C GLU A 449 9.27 17.29 -9.34
N SER A 450 9.43 17.41 -8.02
CA SER A 450 10.53 16.70 -7.34
C SER A 450 10.32 15.19 -7.30
N LYS A 451 9.07 14.71 -7.43
CA LYS A 451 8.74 13.28 -7.49
C LYS A 451 8.85 12.64 -8.87
N TYR A 452 9.15 13.41 -9.92
CA TYR A 452 9.56 12.83 -11.21
C TYR A 452 10.80 11.97 -10.99
N ILE A 453 10.81 10.73 -11.50
CA ILE A 453 11.90 9.76 -11.24
C ILE A 453 13.31 10.34 -11.42
N PRO A 454 13.63 11.09 -12.50
CA PRO A 454 14.94 11.73 -12.65
C PRO A 454 15.29 12.71 -11.53
N ASN A 455 14.30 13.48 -11.06
CA ASN A 455 14.46 14.50 -10.03
C ASN A 455 14.55 13.85 -8.64
N ASP A 456 13.65 12.90 -8.34
CA ASP A 456 13.59 12.17 -7.07
C ASP A 456 14.88 11.38 -6.83
N LEU A 457 15.30 10.58 -7.82
CA LEU A 457 16.54 9.81 -7.71
C LEU A 457 17.76 10.71 -7.52
N LYS A 458 17.86 11.81 -8.28
CA LYS A 458 18.97 12.76 -8.14
C LYS A 458 18.98 13.43 -6.77
N ALA A 459 17.82 13.89 -6.30
CA ALA A 459 17.66 14.55 -5.00
C ALA A 459 18.04 13.61 -3.84
N ARG A 460 17.72 12.32 -3.97
CA ARG A 460 18.06 11.28 -2.99
C ARG A 460 19.50 10.77 -3.08
N GLY A 461 20.29 11.23 -4.05
CA GLY A 461 21.70 10.86 -4.21
C GLY A 461 21.95 9.65 -5.12
N PHE A 462 21.00 9.29 -5.97
CA PHE A 462 21.01 8.14 -6.88
C PHE A 462 20.95 8.59 -8.36
N ASP A 463 21.91 9.41 -8.79
CA ASP A 463 21.97 9.90 -10.17
C ASP A 463 21.86 8.74 -11.18
N MET A 464 20.88 8.81 -12.09
CA MET A 464 20.60 7.77 -13.09
C MET A 464 21.84 7.42 -13.92
N ALA A 465 22.72 8.39 -14.20
CA ALA A 465 23.96 8.16 -14.95
C ALA A 465 24.96 7.25 -14.22
N LYS A 466 24.80 7.08 -12.90
CA LYS A 466 25.70 6.30 -12.04
C LYS A 466 25.11 4.98 -11.57
N LEU A 467 23.82 4.71 -11.81
CA LEU A 467 23.13 3.50 -11.32
C LEU A 467 23.68 2.18 -11.86
N ASN A 468 24.46 2.21 -12.95
CA ASN A 468 25.18 1.03 -13.45
C ASN A 468 26.49 0.74 -12.70
N ASN A 469 26.91 1.62 -11.78
CA ASN A 469 28.04 1.34 -10.90
C ASN A 469 27.70 0.16 -9.97
N ASN A 470 28.69 -0.69 -9.72
CA ASN A 470 28.59 -1.81 -8.79
C ASN A 470 28.05 -1.41 -7.41
N MET A 471 28.33 -0.19 -6.94
CA MET A 471 27.81 0.36 -5.68
C MET A 471 26.27 0.39 -5.60
N PHE A 472 25.54 0.40 -6.73
CA PHE A 472 24.08 0.41 -6.73
C PHE A 472 23.47 -0.90 -7.24
N ARG A 473 24.27 -1.97 -7.35
CA ARG A 473 23.81 -3.25 -7.92
C ARG A 473 22.62 -3.87 -7.20
N ASN A 474 22.52 -3.67 -5.89
CA ASN A 474 21.44 -4.18 -5.04
C ASN A 474 20.21 -3.23 -4.98
N TYR A 475 20.20 -2.13 -5.74
CA TYR A 475 19.09 -1.17 -5.78
C TYR A 475 18.24 -1.32 -7.06
N ALA A 476 17.63 -2.50 -7.23
CA ALA A 476 16.87 -2.84 -8.44
C ALA A 476 15.71 -1.88 -8.73
N TYR A 477 15.01 -1.37 -7.71
CA TYR A 477 13.95 -0.35 -7.89
C TYR A 477 14.46 0.87 -8.66
N ALA A 478 15.54 1.51 -8.19
CA ALA A 478 16.08 2.71 -8.83
C ALA A 478 16.55 2.42 -10.28
N LYS A 479 17.23 1.28 -10.48
CA LYS A 479 17.69 0.86 -11.81
C LYS A 479 16.51 0.64 -12.76
N ASN A 480 15.45 -0.03 -12.31
CA ASN A 480 14.27 -0.30 -13.12
C ASN A 480 13.50 0.98 -13.43
N MET A 481 13.29 1.85 -12.43
CA MET A 481 12.63 3.15 -12.63
C MET A 481 13.40 4.07 -13.58
N SER A 482 14.75 4.04 -13.52
CA SER A 482 15.60 4.84 -14.43
C SER A 482 15.47 4.43 -15.90
N LEU A 483 14.97 3.22 -16.18
CA LEU A 483 14.71 2.72 -17.53
C LEU A 483 13.23 2.86 -17.92
N MET A 484 12.31 2.68 -16.96
CA MET A 484 10.87 2.82 -17.19
C MET A 484 10.46 4.26 -17.50
N TRP A 485 10.98 5.23 -16.74
CA TRP A 485 10.60 6.64 -16.92
C TRP A 485 10.92 7.15 -18.34
N PRO A 486 12.13 6.96 -18.90
CA PRO A 486 12.39 7.30 -20.30
C PRO A 486 11.47 6.61 -21.30
N ALA A 487 11.14 5.32 -21.10
CA ALA A 487 10.25 4.59 -22.00
C ALA A 487 8.82 5.18 -22.02
N LEU A 488 8.27 5.52 -20.84
CA LEU A 488 7.01 6.24 -20.73
C LEU A 488 7.09 7.62 -21.38
N HIS A 489 8.19 8.34 -21.15
CA HIS A 489 8.41 9.67 -21.70
C HIS A 489 8.45 9.68 -23.23
N GLU A 490 9.22 8.77 -23.83
CA GLU A 490 9.31 8.61 -25.28
C GLU A 490 7.93 8.30 -25.89
N PHE A 491 7.19 7.36 -25.31
CA PHE A 491 5.84 7.00 -25.74
C PHE A 491 4.87 8.20 -25.66
N VAL A 492 4.75 8.81 -24.48
CA VAL A 492 3.84 9.94 -24.25
C VAL A 492 4.19 11.10 -25.18
N LYS A 493 5.47 11.45 -25.30
CA LYS A 493 5.92 12.53 -26.18
C LYS A 493 5.57 12.24 -27.64
N ALA A 494 5.78 11.01 -28.11
CA ALA A 494 5.45 10.61 -29.47
C ALA A 494 3.94 10.77 -29.77
N VAL A 495 3.07 10.46 -28.81
CA VAL A 495 1.63 10.69 -28.94
C VAL A 495 1.29 12.19 -28.89
N LEU A 496 1.83 12.95 -27.94
CA LEU A 496 1.51 14.38 -27.79
C LEU A 496 1.91 15.22 -29.00
N VAL A 497 3.05 14.93 -29.64
CA VAL A 497 3.50 15.69 -30.82
C VAL A 497 2.64 15.44 -32.06
N THR A 498 1.69 14.49 -32.02
CA THR A 498 0.67 14.35 -33.07
C THR A 498 -0.32 15.54 -33.04
N ASN A 499 -0.61 16.09 -31.86
CA ASN A 499 -1.52 17.21 -31.64
C ASN A 499 -0.80 18.56 -31.41
N TYR A 500 0.33 18.57 -30.72
CA TYR A 500 1.09 19.79 -30.40
C TYR A 500 2.38 19.88 -31.24
N LYS A 501 2.52 20.91 -32.09
CA LYS A 501 3.70 21.11 -32.96
C LYS A 501 4.72 22.07 -32.35
N SER A 502 4.31 22.85 -31.36
CA SER A 502 5.17 23.77 -30.62
C SER A 502 4.68 23.98 -29.19
N ASP A 503 5.56 24.51 -28.33
CA ASP A 503 5.19 24.94 -26.97
C ASP A 503 4.07 26.00 -26.98
N MET A 504 3.93 26.76 -28.07
CA MET A 504 2.84 27.72 -28.22
C MET A 504 1.48 27.04 -28.28
N ASP A 505 1.39 25.84 -28.86
CA ASP A 505 0.14 25.09 -28.92
C ASP A 505 -0.31 24.67 -27.51
N VAL A 506 0.63 24.18 -26.69
CA VAL A 506 0.38 23.81 -25.27
C VAL A 506 -0.01 25.04 -24.46
N LYS A 507 0.70 26.17 -24.64
CA LYS A 507 0.39 27.42 -23.95
C LYS A 507 -1.01 27.96 -24.29
N ASN A 508 -1.46 27.76 -25.52
CA ASN A 508 -2.78 28.21 -25.99
C ASN A 508 -3.91 27.20 -25.69
N ASP A 509 -3.58 26.00 -25.22
CA ASP A 509 -4.54 24.97 -24.86
C ASP A 509 -5.23 25.30 -23.53
N LYS A 510 -6.48 25.77 -23.63
CA LYS A 510 -7.30 26.15 -22.47
C LYS A 510 -7.62 24.96 -21.56
N SER A 511 -7.70 23.75 -22.09
CA SER A 511 -7.99 22.55 -21.31
C SER A 511 -6.80 22.21 -20.41
N VAL A 512 -5.57 22.29 -20.94
CA VAL A 512 -4.34 22.13 -20.15
C VAL A 512 -4.22 23.21 -19.07
N GLN A 513 -4.52 24.48 -19.38
CA GLN A 513 -4.50 25.55 -18.37
C GLN A 513 -5.59 25.36 -17.29
N THR A 514 -6.76 24.85 -17.70
CA THR A 514 -7.84 24.51 -16.77
C THR A 514 -7.42 23.37 -15.85
N TRP A 515 -6.75 22.34 -16.37
CA TRP A 515 -6.23 21.23 -15.57
C TRP A 515 -5.23 21.70 -14.52
N CYS A 516 -4.26 22.52 -14.90
CA CYS A 516 -3.32 23.13 -13.95
C CYS A 516 -4.05 23.94 -12.87
N THR A 517 -5.12 24.66 -13.23
CA THR A 517 -5.92 25.46 -12.31
C THR A 517 -6.75 24.59 -11.35
N GLU A 518 -7.41 23.54 -11.86
CA GLU A 518 -8.19 22.58 -11.06
C GLU A 518 -7.30 21.87 -10.04
N MET A 519 -6.13 21.38 -10.44
CA MET A 519 -5.17 20.72 -9.55
C MET A 519 -4.68 21.63 -8.43
N ARG A 520 -4.38 22.90 -8.74
CA ARG A 520 -3.82 23.86 -7.78
C ARG A 520 -4.88 24.57 -6.93
N SER A 521 -6.15 24.49 -7.30
CA SER A 521 -7.23 25.27 -6.68
C SER A 521 -7.45 24.90 -5.20
N PRO A 522 -7.65 25.87 -4.29
CA PRO A 522 -8.06 25.62 -2.91
C PRO A 522 -9.38 24.84 -2.75
N THR A 523 -10.26 24.92 -3.76
CA THR A 523 -11.54 24.19 -3.83
C THR A 523 -11.50 23.05 -4.86
N GLY A 524 -10.29 22.70 -5.33
CA GLY A 524 -10.05 21.60 -6.25
C GLY A 524 -9.05 20.62 -5.66
N GLY A 525 -8.02 20.26 -6.43
CA GLY A 525 -7.00 19.29 -6.01
C GLY A 525 -6.10 19.77 -4.86
N ARG A 526 -6.03 21.09 -4.58
CA ARG A 526 -5.18 21.69 -3.53
C ARG A 526 -3.69 21.33 -3.61
N MET A 527 -3.19 20.96 -4.79
CA MET A 527 -1.80 20.63 -5.01
C MET A 527 -1.04 21.83 -5.56
N ALA A 528 -0.53 22.68 -4.67
CA ALA A 528 0.20 23.88 -5.06
C ALA A 528 1.49 23.60 -5.86
N SER A 529 2.07 22.40 -5.66
CA SER A 529 3.26 21.91 -6.37
C SER A 529 2.99 21.43 -7.80
N PHE A 530 1.72 21.21 -8.19
CA PHE A 530 1.37 20.76 -9.53
C PHE A 530 1.85 21.77 -10.59
N PRO A 531 2.55 21.35 -11.66
CA PRO A 531 3.27 22.25 -12.56
C PRO A 531 2.34 23.22 -13.30
N VAL A 532 2.87 24.40 -13.63
CA VAL A 532 2.22 25.31 -14.60
C VAL A 532 2.73 24.96 -16.00
N ILE A 533 1.92 24.22 -16.75
CA ILE A 533 2.33 23.60 -18.00
C ILE A 533 2.25 24.58 -19.17
N LYS A 534 3.38 24.86 -19.82
CA LYS A 534 3.50 25.80 -20.96
C LYS A 534 4.31 25.26 -22.14
N THR A 535 4.93 24.09 -22.00
CA THR A 535 5.78 23.48 -23.03
C THR A 535 5.35 22.03 -23.24
N ILE A 536 5.67 21.49 -24.42
CA ILE A 536 5.43 20.06 -24.72
C ILE A 536 6.16 19.20 -23.69
N GLU A 537 7.39 19.57 -23.33
CA GLU A 537 8.19 18.83 -22.34
C GLU A 537 7.55 18.82 -20.94
N ALA A 538 7.04 19.96 -20.47
CA ALA A 538 6.34 20.02 -19.18
C ALA A 538 5.04 19.20 -19.21
N LEU A 539 4.31 19.22 -20.33
CA LEU A 539 3.09 18.43 -20.52
C LEU A 539 3.40 16.94 -20.55
N THR A 540 4.45 16.53 -21.28
CA THR A 540 4.94 15.15 -21.31
C THR A 540 5.26 14.68 -19.90
N ASN A 541 6.09 15.41 -19.14
CA ASN A 541 6.46 14.99 -17.79
C ASN A 541 5.26 14.88 -16.84
N ALA A 542 4.28 15.79 -16.92
CA ALA A 542 3.08 15.71 -16.12
C ALA A 542 2.24 14.46 -16.44
N VAL A 543 2.05 14.14 -17.72
CA VAL A 543 1.31 12.93 -18.16
C VAL A 543 2.08 11.65 -17.80
N VAL A 544 3.40 11.64 -17.99
CA VAL A 544 4.27 10.53 -17.57
C VAL A 544 4.14 10.30 -16.07
N MET A 545 4.09 11.36 -15.26
CA MET A 545 3.92 11.22 -13.82
C MET A 545 2.59 10.56 -13.45
N CYS A 546 1.47 10.93 -14.07
CA CYS A 546 0.18 10.25 -13.83
C CYS A 546 0.28 8.74 -14.14
N ILE A 547 0.79 8.39 -15.33
CA ILE A 547 0.93 6.97 -15.72
C ILE A 547 1.92 6.24 -14.79
N HIS A 548 3.01 6.91 -14.40
CA HIS A 548 4.00 6.37 -13.48
C HIS A 548 3.40 6.06 -12.11
N ILE A 549 2.61 6.98 -11.54
CA ILE A 549 1.91 6.79 -10.27
C ILE A 549 0.92 5.63 -10.38
N ALA A 550 0.07 5.66 -11.41
CA ALA A 550 -1.00 4.70 -11.59
C ALA A 550 -0.51 3.26 -11.83
N SER A 551 0.68 3.10 -12.40
CA SER A 551 1.18 1.80 -12.85
C SER A 551 2.52 1.44 -12.18
N PRO A 552 3.72 1.83 -12.68
CA PRO A 552 4.99 1.37 -12.10
C PRO A 552 5.16 1.61 -10.60
N GLN A 553 4.79 2.80 -10.11
CA GLN A 553 5.02 3.17 -8.72
C GLN A 553 4.10 2.40 -7.78
N HIS A 554 2.79 2.39 -8.05
CA HIS A 554 1.83 1.61 -7.30
C HIS A 554 2.23 0.13 -7.24
N ASN A 555 2.60 -0.46 -8.39
CA ASN A 555 3.10 -1.83 -8.44
C ASN A 555 4.31 -2.07 -7.51
N ALA A 556 5.30 -1.17 -7.55
CA ALA A 556 6.53 -1.31 -6.78
C ALA A 556 6.30 -1.26 -5.26
N VAL A 557 5.30 -0.51 -4.78
CA VAL A 557 5.00 -0.34 -3.34
C VAL A 557 3.89 -1.25 -2.81
N ASN A 558 3.16 -1.93 -3.70
CA ASN A 558 2.05 -2.81 -3.34
C ASN A 558 2.45 -4.30 -3.33
N TYR A 559 2.94 -4.86 -4.44
CA TYR A 559 3.04 -6.32 -4.63
C TYR A 559 4.08 -7.04 -3.75
N LEU A 560 4.94 -6.31 -3.00
CA LEU A 560 5.87 -6.89 -2.02
C LEU A 560 5.35 -6.90 -0.58
N GLN A 561 4.19 -6.30 -0.31
CA GLN A 561 3.63 -6.24 1.04
C GLN A 561 3.45 -7.63 1.63
N CYS A 562 2.88 -8.58 0.89
CA CYS A 562 2.68 -9.95 1.37
C CYS A 562 3.99 -10.60 1.83
N TYR A 563 5.09 -10.41 1.09
CA TYR A 563 6.38 -10.99 1.44
C TYR A 563 6.96 -10.38 2.74
N TYR A 564 6.90 -9.06 2.90
CA TYR A 564 7.59 -8.37 4.01
C TYR A 564 6.73 -8.16 5.27
N MET A 565 5.40 -8.17 5.14
CA MET A 565 4.48 -7.71 6.19
C MET A 565 3.54 -8.79 6.72
N SER A 566 3.34 -9.90 5.99
CA SER A 566 2.49 -11.00 6.47
C SER A 566 3.08 -11.70 7.71
N PHE A 567 4.41 -11.74 7.83
CA PHE A 567 5.10 -12.09 9.07
C PHE A 567 5.30 -10.84 9.92
N VAL A 568 4.32 -10.58 10.81
CA VAL A 568 4.23 -9.34 11.60
C VAL A 568 5.53 -8.95 12.32
N PRO A 569 6.34 -9.85 12.91
CA PRO A 569 7.59 -9.47 13.59
C PRO A 569 8.65 -8.81 12.67
N SER A 570 8.59 -9.05 11.35
CA SER A 570 9.50 -8.41 10.39
C SER A 570 9.18 -6.93 10.17
N LYS A 571 7.89 -6.59 10.09
CA LYS A 571 7.43 -5.23 9.82
C LYS A 571 6.08 -4.95 10.48
N PRO A 572 6.04 -4.77 11.81
CA PRO A 572 4.79 -4.54 12.52
C PRO A 572 4.27 -3.11 12.29
N ALA A 573 2.95 -2.94 12.31
CA ALA A 573 2.30 -1.64 12.19
C ALA A 573 2.45 -0.75 13.44
N SER A 574 2.69 -1.38 14.59
CA SER A 574 2.87 -0.71 15.88
C SER A 574 3.56 -1.62 16.89
N LEU A 575 4.06 -1.03 17.96
CA LEU A 575 4.51 -1.75 19.15
C LEU A 575 3.35 -1.89 20.15
N MET A 576 3.39 -2.92 21.00
CA MET A 576 2.38 -3.21 22.03
C MET A 576 2.81 -2.81 23.45
N ALA A 577 4.02 -2.28 23.60
CA ALA A 577 4.57 -1.80 24.85
C ALA A 577 5.19 -0.39 24.66
N PRO A 578 5.21 0.45 25.71
CA PRO A 578 5.91 1.73 25.65
C PRO A 578 7.38 1.57 25.27
N LEU A 579 7.91 2.55 24.54
CA LEU A 579 9.32 2.59 24.19
C LEU A 579 10.21 2.80 25.44
N PRO A 580 11.44 2.25 25.46
CA PRO A 580 12.39 2.57 26.51
C PRO A 580 12.70 4.08 26.47
N GLN A 581 12.83 4.68 27.65
CA GLN A 581 13.06 6.13 27.80
C GLN A 581 14.55 6.49 27.83
N THR A 582 15.43 5.49 28.01
CA THR A 582 16.88 5.67 28.10
C THR A 582 17.62 4.62 27.30
N ILE A 583 18.86 4.90 26.92
CA ILE A 583 19.72 3.93 26.24
C ILE A 583 20.11 2.77 27.16
N GLU A 584 20.21 3.00 28.47
CA GLU A 584 20.47 1.98 29.48
C GLU A 584 19.33 0.96 29.56
N GLN A 585 18.07 1.43 29.54
CA GLN A 585 16.91 0.54 29.48
C GLN A 585 16.91 -0.29 28.20
N LEU A 586 17.12 0.33 27.04
CA LEU A 586 17.18 -0.39 25.76
C LEU A 586 18.28 -1.45 25.75
N ARG A 587 19.47 -1.14 26.26
CA ARG A 587 20.61 -2.07 26.30
C ARG A 587 20.37 -3.30 27.17
N ALA A 588 19.40 -3.25 28.08
CA ALA A 588 19.01 -4.37 28.92
C ALA A 588 17.92 -5.26 28.30
N TYR A 589 17.39 -4.92 27.12
CA TYR A 589 16.32 -5.69 26.50
C TYR A 589 16.78 -7.10 26.13
N GLU A 590 15.93 -8.07 26.43
CA GLU A 590 16.07 -9.47 26.05
C GLU A 590 14.96 -9.87 25.05
N GLU A 591 14.93 -11.15 24.65
CA GLU A 591 13.88 -11.68 23.78
C GLU A 591 12.48 -11.40 24.36
N THR A 592 12.33 -11.53 25.68
CA THR A 592 11.05 -11.33 26.37
C THR A 592 10.51 -9.91 26.19
N ASP A 593 11.35 -8.89 26.23
CA ASP A 593 10.96 -7.49 25.99
C ASP A 593 10.55 -7.27 24.53
N MET A 594 11.27 -7.88 23.58
CA MET A 594 10.92 -7.86 22.16
C MET A 594 9.57 -8.53 21.92
N MET A 595 9.35 -9.72 22.47
CA MET A 595 8.09 -10.46 22.33
C MET A 595 6.91 -9.73 22.98
N ALA A 596 7.12 -9.08 24.13
CA ALA A 596 6.11 -8.24 24.78
C ALA A 596 5.74 -6.99 23.96
N SER A 597 6.66 -6.51 23.11
CA SER A 597 6.46 -5.36 22.26
C SER A 597 5.75 -5.67 20.94
N LEU A 598 5.55 -6.95 20.61
CA LEU A 598 4.85 -7.41 19.41
C LEU A 598 3.39 -7.80 19.71
N PRO A 599 2.47 -7.80 18.73
CA PRO A 599 1.06 -8.18 18.92
C PRO A 599 0.82 -9.69 19.09
N ILE A 600 1.76 -10.41 19.70
CA ILE A 600 1.74 -11.86 19.91
C ILE A 600 0.50 -12.29 20.70
N ASN A 601 0.21 -11.54 21.77
CA ASN A 601 -0.94 -11.79 22.65
C ASN A 601 -2.17 -10.93 22.30
N ASN A 602 -2.16 -10.28 21.13
CA ASN A 602 -3.28 -9.53 20.60
C ASN A 602 -3.64 -10.07 19.21
N SER A 603 -4.41 -11.15 19.20
CA SER A 603 -4.80 -11.88 17.99
C SER A 603 -5.51 -11.00 16.97
N GLN A 604 -6.28 -10.00 17.41
CA GLN A 604 -6.99 -9.09 16.53
C GLN A 604 -6.01 -8.19 15.76
N VAL A 605 -5.07 -7.55 16.46
CA VAL A 605 -4.07 -6.67 15.84
C VAL A 605 -3.14 -7.47 14.93
N TRP A 606 -2.69 -8.66 15.36
CA TRP A 606 -1.86 -9.50 14.50
C TRP A 606 -2.61 -9.93 13.24
N LEU A 607 -3.83 -10.48 13.38
CA LEU A 607 -4.62 -10.92 12.23
C LEU A 607 -4.80 -9.79 11.21
N MET A 608 -5.22 -8.61 11.68
CA MET A 608 -5.37 -7.43 10.81
C MET A 608 -4.05 -7.02 10.15
N SER A 609 -2.94 -7.01 10.90
CA SER A 609 -1.62 -6.66 10.38
C SER A 609 -1.13 -7.65 9.32
N SER A 610 -1.31 -8.96 9.56
CA SER A 610 -0.92 -10.01 8.62
C SER A 610 -1.84 -10.11 7.40
N GLN A 611 -3.11 -9.70 7.55
CA GLN A 611 -4.12 -9.82 6.50
C GLN A 611 -4.20 -8.58 5.60
N LEU A 612 -3.85 -7.39 6.10
CA LEU A 612 -3.88 -6.15 5.32
C LEU A 612 -3.14 -6.28 3.96
N PRO A 613 -1.91 -6.84 3.89
CA PRO A 613 -1.23 -7.05 2.59
C PRO A 613 -2.05 -7.87 1.59
N TYR A 614 -2.74 -8.92 2.05
CA TYR A 614 -3.56 -9.77 1.19
C TYR A 614 -4.84 -9.11 0.71
N LEU A 615 -5.32 -8.09 1.44
CA LEU A 615 -6.47 -7.28 1.05
C LEU A 615 -6.08 -6.21 0.02
N LEU A 616 -4.78 -5.90 -0.11
CA LEU A 616 -4.24 -4.85 -0.96
C LEU A 616 -3.56 -5.37 -2.23
N SER A 617 -3.14 -6.64 -2.26
CA SER A 617 -2.20 -7.16 -3.27
C SER A 617 -2.77 -8.31 -4.13
N TYR A 618 -3.91 -8.13 -4.78
CA TYR A 618 -4.39 -9.05 -5.82
C TYR A 618 -3.64 -8.85 -7.13
N ARG A 619 -3.24 -9.97 -7.76
CA ARG A 619 -2.71 -9.95 -9.12
C ARG A 619 -3.82 -9.55 -10.07
N VAL A 620 -3.55 -8.55 -10.91
CA VAL A 620 -4.46 -8.12 -11.97
C VAL A 620 -4.57 -9.18 -13.05
N ALA A 621 -5.72 -9.20 -13.74
CA ALA A 621 -5.89 -10.02 -14.93
C ALA A 621 -5.01 -9.52 -16.08
N GLU A 622 -4.62 -10.41 -17.00
CA GLU A 622 -3.70 -10.10 -18.11
C GLU A 622 -4.19 -8.93 -19.00
N ASP A 623 -5.52 -8.77 -19.10
CA ASP A 623 -6.17 -7.71 -19.87
C ASP A 623 -6.08 -6.31 -19.21
N GLN A 624 -5.67 -6.24 -17.95
CA GLN A 624 -5.53 -5.00 -17.17
C GLN A 624 -4.07 -4.58 -16.98
N THR A 625 -3.19 -4.96 -17.91
CA THR A 625 -1.75 -4.64 -17.85
C THR A 625 -1.36 -3.49 -18.77
N LEU A 626 -0.25 -2.80 -18.44
CA LEU A 626 0.35 -1.75 -19.27
C LEU A 626 0.80 -2.29 -20.64
N LEU A 627 1.23 -3.55 -20.69
CA LEU A 627 1.56 -4.24 -21.94
C LEU A 627 0.32 -4.42 -22.82
N ASN A 628 -0.80 -4.89 -22.25
CA ASN A 628 -2.05 -5.04 -22.98
C ASN A 628 -2.61 -3.69 -23.46
N TYR A 629 -2.45 -2.62 -22.66
CA TYR A 629 -2.78 -1.27 -23.08
C TYR A 629 -2.04 -0.88 -24.37
N ALA A 630 -0.71 -1.09 -24.40
CA ALA A 630 0.11 -0.74 -25.56
C ALA A 630 -0.31 -1.55 -26.81
N ALA A 631 -0.54 -2.85 -26.66
CA ALA A 631 -1.01 -3.72 -27.76
C ALA A 631 -2.41 -3.31 -28.27
N SER A 632 -3.33 -3.02 -27.35
CA SER A 632 -4.68 -2.59 -27.68
C SER A 632 -4.69 -1.25 -28.41
N LEU A 633 -3.91 -0.28 -27.94
CA LEU A 633 -3.79 1.03 -28.57
C LEU A 633 -3.19 0.93 -29.98
N GLN A 634 -2.16 0.10 -30.17
CA GLN A 634 -1.57 -0.15 -31.48
C GLN A 634 -2.62 -0.65 -32.47
N GLN A 635 -3.36 -1.70 -32.09
CA GLN A 635 -4.36 -2.35 -32.94
C GLN A 635 -5.53 -1.43 -33.28
N LEU A 636 -5.99 -0.64 -32.31
CA LEU A 636 -7.06 0.34 -32.55
C LEU A 636 -6.59 1.48 -33.46
N ALA A 637 -5.38 1.98 -33.26
CA ALA A 637 -4.82 3.05 -34.07
C ALA A 637 -4.54 2.60 -35.51
N SER A 638 -4.11 1.35 -35.73
CA SER A 638 -3.82 0.83 -37.09
C SER A 638 -5.06 0.69 -37.97
N GLN A 639 -6.25 0.62 -37.37
CA GLN A 639 -7.52 0.54 -38.09
C GLN A 639 -8.06 1.90 -38.55
N LYS A 640 -7.48 3.00 -38.04
CA LYS A 640 -7.93 4.36 -38.33
C LYS A 640 -7.10 4.98 -39.45
N THR A 641 -7.71 5.93 -40.16
CA THR A 641 -7.06 6.65 -41.26
C THR A 641 -6.49 7.98 -40.78
N GLY A 642 -5.39 8.43 -41.39
CA GLY A 642 -4.75 9.72 -41.08
C GLY A 642 -3.36 9.59 -40.47
N LYS A 643 -2.52 10.60 -40.70
CA LYS A 643 -1.12 10.62 -40.25
C LYS A 643 -0.99 10.59 -38.72
N GLU A 644 -1.94 11.16 -38.00
CA GLU A 644 -1.98 11.14 -36.54
C GLU A 644 -2.11 9.69 -36.00
N TRP A 645 -3.03 8.90 -36.56
CA TRP A 645 -3.28 7.52 -36.11
C TRP A 645 -2.14 6.58 -36.53
N GLN A 646 -1.50 6.83 -37.67
CA GLN A 646 -0.26 6.14 -38.04
C GLN A 646 0.86 6.38 -37.02
N ALA A 647 1.02 7.63 -36.57
CA ALA A 647 2.02 7.97 -35.55
C ALA A 647 1.68 7.37 -34.18
N VAL A 648 0.40 7.40 -33.76
CA VAL A 648 -0.05 6.75 -32.51
C VAL A 648 0.16 5.23 -32.56
N SER A 649 -0.17 4.59 -33.69
CA SER A 649 0.04 3.14 -33.87
C SER A 649 1.52 2.78 -33.78
N ALA A 650 2.40 3.57 -34.42
CA ALA A 650 3.85 3.38 -34.33
C ALA A 650 4.36 3.58 -32.89
N ALA A 651 3.94 4.65 -32.21
CA ALA A 651 4.33 4.91 -30.83
C ALA A 651 3.90 3.79 -29.87
N ALA A 652 2.68 3.26 -30.04
CA ALA A 652 2.18 2.15 -29.24
C ALA A 652 2.92 0.83 -29.53
N MET A 653 3.27 0.57 -30.80
CA MET A 653 4.08 -0.57 -31.19
C MET A 653 5.48 -0.51 -30.59
N ASP A 654 6.13 0.65 -30.67
CA ASP A 654 7.46 0.87 -30.10
C ASP A 654 7.42 0.74 -28.57
N PHE A 655 6.40 1.30 -27.93
CA PHE A 655 6.22 1.17 -26.48
C PHE A 655 5.98 -0.27 -26.04
N HIS A 656 5.13 -1.03 -26.73
CA HIS A 656 4.92 -2.45 -26.47
C HIS A 656 6.23 -3.25 -26.57
N ALA A 657 7.00 -3.05 -27.66
CA ALA A 657 8.30 -3.68 -27.82
C ALA A 657 9.28 -3.27 -26.70
N LYS A 658 9.25 -2.00 -26.30
CA LYS A 658 10.07 -1.46 -25.21
C LYS A 658 9.75 -2.11 -23.88
N LEU A 659 8.47 -2.32 -23.55
CA LEU A 659 8.07 -3.00 -22.31
C LEU A 659 8.60 -4.44 -22.23
N LEU A 660 8.60 -5.18 -23.34
CA LEU A 660 9.19 -6.54 -23.41
C LEU A 660 10.71 -6.52 -23.22
N GLU A 661 11.40 -5.55 -23.82
CA GLU A 661 12.84 -5.33 -23.60
C GLU A 661 13.13 -5.03 -22.12
N LEU A 662 12.35 -4.12 -21.53
CA LEU A 662 12.46 -3.74 -20.12
C LEU A 662 12.24 -4.93 -19.18
N GLY A 663 11.28 -5.81 -19.45
CA GLY A 663 11.10 -7.05 -18.65
C GLY A 663 12.36 -7.92 -18.63
N THR A 664 13.06 -8.02 -19.76
CA THR A 664 14.36 -8.72 -19.82
C THR A 664 15.44 -7.99 -19.02
N MET A 665 15.49 -6.66 -19.11
CA MET A 665 16.46 -5.85 -18.38
C MET A 665 16.21 -5.84 -16.86
N PHE A 666 14.96 -5.87 -16.43
CA PHE A 666 14.58 -5.88 -15.02
C PHE A 666 14.92 -7.22 -14.37
N ARG A 667 14.70 -8.34 -15.10
CA ARG A 667 15.20 -9.65 -14.67
C ARG A 667 16.72 -9.66 -14.53
N LYS A 668 17.47 -9.13 -15.50
CA LYS A 668 18.93 -8.99 -15.39
C LYS A 668 19.36 -8.12 -14.19
N ASN A 669 18.65 -7.03 -13.90
CA ASN A 669 18.94 -6.21 -12.74
C ASN A 669 18.71 -6.95 -11.43
N SER A 670 17.63 -7.75 -11.36
CA SER A 670 17.35 -8.63 -10.22
C SER A 670 18.41 -9.71 -10.05
N ASP A 671 18.77 -10.40 -11.13
CA ASP A 671 19.77 -11.48 -11.13
C ASP A 671 21.19 -10.99 -10.80
N ALA A 672 21.46 -9.70 -11.02
CA ALA A 672 22.73 -9.06 -10.71
C ALA A 672 22.87 -8.64 -9.23
N MET A 673 21.81 -8.71 -8.42
CA MET A 673 21.88 -8.47 -6.99
C MET A 673 22.69 -9.59 -6.30
N ASP A 674 23.03 -9.40 -5.03
CA ASP A 674 23.64 -10.46 -4.23
C ASP A 674 22.71 -11.68 -4.11
N LYS A 675 23.27 -12.88 -4.09
CA LYS A 675 22.53 -14.16 -4.21
C LYS A 675 21.53 -14.40 -3.08
N ASP A 676 21.80 -13.81 -1.94
CA ASP A 676 21.02 -13.84 -0.71
C ASP A 676 19.95 -12.73 -0.67
N ILE A 677 19.79 -11.91 -1.71
CA ILE A 677 18.69 -10.94 -1.83
C ILE A 677 17.51 -11.58 -2.57
N VAL A 678 16.29 -11.32 -2.10
CA VAL A 678 15.08 -11.81 -2.78
C VAL A 678 14.96 -11.19 -4.16
N ALA A 679 14.55 -11.99 -5.15
CA ALA A 679 14.39 -11.50 -6.51
C ALA A 679 13.34 -10.37 -6.59
N TYR A 680 13.66 -9.32 -7.36
CA TYR A 680 12.83 -8.13 -7.48
C TYR A 680 12.05 -8.12 -8.79
N HIS A 681 10.94 -8.87 -8.81
CA HIS A 681 10.10 -9.05 -10.00
C HIS A 681 8.83 -8.21 -10.02
N VAL A 682 8.52 -7.46 -8.95
CA VAL A 682 7.27 -6.70 -8.82
C VAL A 682 7.11 -5.55 -9.82
N MET A 683 8.19 -5.21 -10.51
CA MET A 683 8.19 -4.22 -11.59
C MET A 683 8.21 -4.86 -12.99
N ASP A 684 8.03 -6.18 -13.15
CA ASP A 684 8.02 -6.80 -14.49
C ASP A 684 6.94 -6.11 -15.36
N PRO A 685 7.33 -5.40 -16.44
CA PRO A 685 6.40 -4.62 -17.25
C PRO A 685 5.34 -5.48 -17.94
N THR A 686 5.55 -6.80 -18.03
CA THR A 686 4.57 -7.73 -18.61
C THR A 686 3.44 -8.10 -17.67
N GLU A 687 3.60 -7.87 -16.36
CA GLU A 687 2.59 -8.15 -15.32
C GLU A 687 2.11 -6.86 -14.63
N MET A 688 2.57 -5.70 -15.09
CA MET A 688 2.30 -4.42 -14.44
C MET A 688 0.88 -3.94 -14.71
N ALA A 689 0.13 -3.61 -13.66
CA ALA A 689 -1.23 -3.11 -13.77
C ALA A 689 -1.28 -1.80 -14.57
N VAL A 690 -2.35 -1.56 -15.33
CA VAL A 690 -2.51 -0.34 -16.14
C VAL A 690 -2.86 0.88 -15.29
N SER A 691 -3.38 0.67 -14.08
CA SER A 691 -3.96 1.67 -13.17
C SER A 691 -3.81 1.20 -11.72
N VAL A 692 -4.19 2.05 -10.76
CA VAL A 692 -4.18 1.70 -9.33
C VAL A 692 -5.28 0.68 -9.05
N LEU A 693 -4.90 -0.61 -9.04
CA LEU A 693 -5.76 -1.76 -8.84
C LEU A 693 -5.24 -2.60 -7.68
N ILE A 694 -6.11 -2.97 -6.76
CA ILE A 694 -5.78 -3.80 -5.59
C ILE A 694 -6.34 -5.19 -5.69
#